data_AF-A0AAE6QH90-F1
#
_entry.id   AF-A0AAE6QH90-F1
#
_cell.length_a   1.000
_cell.length_b   1.000
_cell.length_c   1.000
_cell.angle_alpha   90.00
_cell.angle_beta   90.00
_cell.angle_gamma   90.00
#
_symmetry.space_group_name_H-M   'P 1'
#
loop_
_entity.id
_entity.type
_entity.pdbx_description
1 polymer ?
#
loop_
_entity_poly.entity_id
_entity_poly.type
_entity_poly.pdbx_seq_one_letter_code
_entity_poly.pdbx_strand_id
1 'polypeptide(L)'
;MDFEASGQDAVATQETGDSSHNHEAIHFGSFTLLPREYLLLKDSQPVPLGSRAMALLVAFATRPGELLEKAELLTLAWPRAVVEECNLRAQIVALRRALNDEENYIVTVPGRGYRFIAPVSVQPAIRPVPAPTSADTLPAVPLVNRKVLGRGELIEQLSTLTLARRLLTLSGPGGVGKTTVALALADSLAAQSGLSVAFVDLTPVNGTQPILGRIAFALGLSAESEHPLHDMPPSLVSRPQLLVLDNCEHVLDETAAAVEALLTNAPLCCIVVTSREPLRAFGEWVHELGPLQVPDEHEALTAEQAMMYSGVQLFVTRAREQDPEFSFNDSDAHTVAAICRKLDGNPLAIELAAARARTFGIHDLVGLLDGSFRLQMTGLRTALPRQRSLSATLDWTYGMLSADEQALLRQLCIFNGSFTIDGVMAVVNIGLPDVRLTLPMLESLLDKSLLGTFDHSQGKRFRLLETTRLYAREKLVRYDDVPRLCRAHAQWSLTLLEHARQDLEQLSQEVWTQRYSIEIDTIRAALTWAFSAEGDRQLGVELTLHSSPLWLRLSLVREYQDWVNLGLPRQLEEALMDRRQRMRLLTMSGSILMLTYGAGQKMREVWQLVSDDAEALDDSEYRLRALWGKWNDHTCSNRHVQGTQVAEQFLALGKDYRIADCQLLGKRMRATSAFYMGDMKTARQAIEEALGAPRSRSSHIIDMHFDQRIAAQSLRAQVQLLIGNTGQAMVALDTNVEQAVALSHPATLWYTLAISAIPATLIAGTLHKTRRFLKLLKQSSERQPLHIWRQLTCCYESILAIRQGDPATGVPLLGEALQQLRNHVETPLHAMLHTEYATGLAALKLEPLALEILDELHVGAVNNHDRWYLPEIMRVKAQLMLDQPHDYSLEAVRMMLNQALETAHKDGTHFWAWRINTDLNRLKIAPGTPVARYSPAMH
;
A
#
# COMPACT_ATOMS: atom_id res chain seq x y z
N MET A 1 55.89 29.52 -22.81
CA MET A 1 55.64 30.53 -23.87
C MET A 1 54.42 31.33 -23.40
N ASP A 2 54.46 32.00 -22.25
CA ASP A 2 55.35 33.08 -21.81
C ASP A 2 55.42 34.22 -22.83
N PHE A 3 54.69 35.28 -22.51
CA PHE A 3 55.14 36.66 -22.69
C PHE A 3 54.48 37.53 -21.62
N GLU A 4 55.21 37.74 -20.52
CA GLU A 4 55.13 38.97 -19.73
C GLU A 4 55.90 40.09 -20.43
N ALA A 5 55.41 41.32 -20.34
CA ALA A 5 56.24 42.52 -20.38
C ALA A 5 55.57 43.63 -19.53
N SER A 6 56.06 43.66 -18.29
CA SER A 6 56.20 44.76 -17.33
C SER A 6 56.01 46.22 -17.79
N GLY A 7 55.40 46.97 -16.87
CA GLY A 7 55.63 48.40 -16.66
C GLY A 7 55.31 48.76 -15.21
N GLN A 8 56.32 48.72 -14.34
CA GLN A 8 56.29 49.28 -12.97
C GLN A 8 56.58 50.80 -13.06
N ASP A 9 55.89 51.60 -12.24
CA ASP A 9 56.58 52.52 -11.32
C ASP A 9 55.63 53.09 -10.25
N ALA A 10 56.22 53.41 -9.12
CA ALA A 10 55.64 53.40 -7.78
C ALA A 10 55.16 54.77 -7.25
N VAL A 11 54.11 54.70 -6.42
CA VAL A 11 53.90 55.31 -5.08
C VAL A 11 54.58 56.66 -4.77
N ALA A 12 53.77 57.70 -4.47
CA ALA A 12 53.68 58.35 -3.14
C ALA A 12 52.70 59.54 -3.11
N THR A 13 51.71 59.46 -2.20
CA THR A 13 51.10 60.50 -1.32
C THR A 13 50.97 61.95 -1.84
N GLN A 14 49.84 62.65 -1.72
CA GLN A 14 49.15 62.95 -0.46
C GLN A 14 47.85 63.76 -0.76
N GLU A 15 46.99 63.86 0.26
CA GLU A 15 45.90 64.84 0.48
C GLU A 15 44.45 64.43 0.17
N THR A 16 43.87 63.84 1.22
CA THR A 16 42.49 63.96 1.70
C THR A 16 41.84 65.32 1.43
N GLY A 17 40.69 65.30 0.75
CA GLY A 17 39.80 66.44 0.57
C GLY A 17 38.39 66.00 0.15
N ASP A 18 37.58 65.70 1.15
CA ASP A 18 36.12 65.91 1.21
C ASP A 18 35.21 65.20 0.16
N SER A 19 34.74 64.00 0.50
CA SER A 19 33.54 63.40 -0.11
C SER A 19 32.38 63.43 0.88
N SER A 20 31.87 64.64 1.12
CA SER A 20 30.58 64.81 1.78
C SER A 20 29.47 64.19 0.91
N HIS A 21 28.84 63.16 1.47
CA HIS A 21 27.74 62.39 0.92
C HIS A 21 26.52 63.26 0.59
N ASN A 22 26.12 63.30 -0.68
CA ASN A 22 24.76 63.69 -1.05
C ASN A 22 23.94 62.43 -1.36
N HIS A 23 23.05 62.06 -0.44
CA HIS A 23 21.92 61.18 -0.71
C HIS A 23 20.88 62.00 -1.48
N GLU A 24 20.59 61.69 -2.74
CA GLU A 24 19.58 62.43 -3.51
C GLU A 24 18.20 61.80 -3.35
N ALA A 25 17.26 62.55 -2.77
CA ALA A 25 15.85 62.18 -2.73
C ALA A 25 15.14 62.75 -3.97
N ILE A 26 14.38 61.90 -4.66
CA ILE A 26 13.66 62.28 -5.87
C ILE A 26 12.19 62.48 -5.52
N HIS A 27 11.71 63.73 -5.62
CA HIS A 27 10.32 64.07 -5.33
C HIS A 27 9.51 64.24 -6.62
N PHE A 28 8.30 63.67 -6.64
CA PHE A 28 7.31 63.87 -7.72
C PHE A 28 5.90 63.72 -7.14
N GLY A 29 5.02 64.70 -7.39
CA GLY A 29 3.69 64.72 -6.77
C GLY A 29 3.76 64.64 -5.24
N SER A 30 2.94 63.78 -4.63
CA SER A 30 2.96 63.45 -3.20
C SER A 30 4.03 62.40 -2.80
N PHE A 31 4.91 62.03 -3.72
CA PHE A 31 5.84 60.92 -3.54
C PHE A 31 7.28 61.37 -3.37
N THR A 32 8.00 60.67 -2.49
CA THR A 32 9.44 60.77 -2.30
C THR A 32 10.05 59.40 -2.56
N LEU A 33 10.89 59.29 -3.59
CA LEU A 33 11.65 58.10 -3.92
C LEU A 33 13.08 58.23 -3.38
N LEU A 34 13.53 57.20 -2.68
CA LEU A 34 14.92 57.02 -2.24
C LEU A 34 15.56 55.91 -3.08
N PRO A 35 16.26 56.24 -4.18
CA PRO A 35 16.67 55.24 -5.18
C PRO A 35 17.63 54.18 -4.64
N ARG A 36 18.51 54.54 -3.71
CA ARG A 36 19.48 53.62 -3.11
C ARG A 36 18.84 52.67 -2.09
N GLU A 37 17.75 53.10 -1.45
CA GLU A 37 17.02 52.32 -0.44
C GLU A 37 15.89 51.49 -1.05
N TYR A 38 15.61 51.65 -2.36
CA TYR A 38 14.47 51.02 -3.04
C TYR A 38 13.14 51.30 -2.31
N LEU A 39 13.02 52.51 -1.73
CA LEU A 39 11.88 52.92 -0.91
C LEU A 39 11.12 54.05 -1.59
N LEU A 40 9.80 53.86 -1.73
CA LEU A 40 8.87 54.90 -2.16
C LEU A 40 8.02 55.30 -0.96
N LEU A 41 7.99 56.59 -0.66
CA LEU A 41 7.13 57.18 0.37
C LEU A 41 6.03 58.00 -0.31
N LYS A 42 4.80 57.93 0.20
CA LYS A 42 3.72 58.87 -0.10
C LYS A 42 3.34 59.56 1.20
N ASP A 43 3.42 60.89 1.24
CA ASP A 43 3.15 61.67 2.47
C ASP A 43 3.91 61.12 3.70
N SER A 44 5.18 60.74 3.50
CA SER A 44 6.07 60.12 4.52
C SER A 44 5.69 58.71 4.98
N GLN A 45 4.76 58.00 4.32
CA GLN A 45 4.46 56.59 4.57
C GLN A 45 4.95 55.66 3.44
N PRO A 46 5.49 54.46 3.76
CA PRO A 46 5.96 53.52 2.75
C PRO A 46 4.84 53.01 1.84
N VAL A 47 5.08 53.03 0.53
CA VAL A 47 4.20 52.44 -0.48
C VAL A 47 4.76 51.08 -0.91
N PRO A 48 4.05 49.97 -0.65
CA PRO A 48 4.54 48.64 -1.00
C PRO A 48 4.60 48.46 -2.53
N LEU A 49 5.80 48.23 -3.04
CA LEU A 49 6.08 48.01 -4.46
C LEU A 49 6.96 46.77 -4.64
N GLY A 50 6.64 45.94 -5.64
CA GLY A 50 7.48 44.81 -5.99
C GLY A 50 8.85 45.26 -6.51
N SER A 51 9.90 44.48 -6.28
CA SER A 51 11.29 44.84 -6.63
C SER A 51 11.48 45.23 -8.11
N ARG A 52 10.76 44.57 -9.02
CA ARG A 52 10.81 44.83 -10.47
C ARG A 52 10.11 46.14 -10.84
N ALA A 53 8.95 46.41 -10.24
CA ALA A 53 8.26 47.69 -10.38
C ALA A 53 9.10 48.84 -9.80
N MET A 54 9.76 48.62 -8.65
CA MET A 54 10.65 49.61 -8.05
C MET A 54 11.86 49.93 -8.93
N ALA A 55 12.52 48.91 -9.51
CA ALA A 55 13.63 49.12 -10.45
C ALA A 55 13.20 49.96 -11.67
N LEU A 56 12.01 49.71 -12.21
CA LEU A 56 11.44 50.51 -13.30
C LEU A 56 11.13 51.94 -12.84
N LEU A 57 10.58 52.13 -11.64
CA LEU A 57 10.30 53.47 -11.09
C LEU A 57 11.58 54.28 -10.88
N VAL A 58 12.65 53.66 -10.39
CA VAL A 58 13.97 54.30 -10.27
C VAL A 58 14.49 54.69 -11.66
N ALA A 59 14.38 53.82 -12.65
CA ALA A 59 14.80 54.13 -14.03
C ALA A 59 14.01 55.30 -14.64
N PHE A 60 12.71 55.38 -14.34
CA PHE A 60 11.81 56.46 -14.78
C PHE A 60 12.08 57.79 -14.06
N ALA A 61 12.23 57.75 -12.74
CA ALA A 61 12.38 58.95 -11.91
C ALA A 61 13.77 59.59 -12.00
N THR A 62 14.80 58.80 -12.33
CA THR A 62 16.16 59.30 -12.61
C THR A 62 16.31 59.89 -14.01
N ARG A 63 15.41 59.55 -14.93
CA ARG A 63 15.41 60.04 -16.34
C ARG A 63 14.03 60.60 -16.73
N PRO A 64 13.54 61.63 -16.01
CA PRO A 64 12.22 62.21 -16.27
C PRO A 64 12.18 62.82 -17.68
N GLY A 65 11.08 62.57 -18.39
CA GLY A 65 10.85 63.05 -19.74
C GLY A 65 11.49 62.21 -20.86
N GLU A 66 12.42 61.31 -20.55
CA GLU A 66 13.07 60.46 -21.55
C GLU A 66 12.17 59.28 -21.98
N LEU A 67 12.25 58.89 -23.25
CA LEU A 67 11.60 57.67 -23.74
C LEU A 67 12.50 56.47 -23.44
N LEU A 68 12.08 55.63 -22.49
CA LEU A 68 12.77 54.37 -22.21
C LEU A 68 12.17 53.25 -23.06
N GLU A 69 12.99 52.63 -23.90
CA GLU A 69 12.55 51.58 -24.81
C GLU A 69 12.28 50.27 -24.07
N LYS A 70 11.34 49.46 -24.57
CA LYS A 70 10.91 48.23 -23.87
C LYS A 70 12.07 47.24 -23.64
N ALA A 71 12.98 47.11 -24.60
CA ALA A 71 14.13 46.21 -24.49
C ALA A 71 15.08 46.63 -23.36
N GLU A 72 15.28 47.94 -23.19
CA GLU A 72 16.09 48.50 -22.12
C GLU A 72 15.42 48.29 -20.76
N LEU A 73 14.11 48.59 -20.65
CA LEU A 73 13.35 48.37 -19.42
C LEU A 73 13.29 46.89 -19.03
N LEU A 74 13.18 45.98 -20.00
CA LEU A 74 13.25 44.54 -19.76
C LEU A 74 14.63 44.13 -19.23
N THR A 75 15.71 44.68 -19.80
CA THR A 75 17.08 44.39 -19.35
C THR A 75 17.34 44.91 -17.94
N LEU A 76 16.86 46.13 -17.62
CA LEU A 76 17.02 46.74 -16.31
C LEU A 76 16.23 46.00 -15.22
N ALA A 77 14.97 45.66 -15.52
CA ALA A 77 14.15 44.94 -14.56
C ALA A 77 14.47 43.45 -14.49
N TRP A 78 14.98 42.81 -15.55
CA TRP A 78 15.28 41.37 -15.59
C TRP A 78 16.63 41.04 -16.26
N PRO A 79 17.78 41.40 -15.64
CA PRO A 79 19.10 41.32 -16.28
C PRO A 79 19.61 39.89 -16.56
N ARG A 80 18.97 38.84 -16.01
CA ARG A 80 19.37 37.43 -16.17
C ARG A 80 18.21 36.52 -16.59
N ALA A 81 17.09 37.07 -17.08
CA ALA A 81 15.92 36.30 -17.48
C ALA A 81 15.35 36.80 -18.80
N VAL A 82 15.04 35.87 -19.71
CA VAL A 82 14.31 36.18 -20.94
C VAL A 82 12.82 36.20 -20.61
N VAL A 83 12.23 37.40 -20.62
CA VAL A 83 10.82 37.63 -20.29
C VAL A 83 10.09 38.29 -21.44
N GLU A 84 8.87 37.85 -21.70
CA GLU A 84 8.00 38.42 -22.71
C GLU A 84 7.51 39.83 -22.31
N GLU A 85 7.22 40.67 -23.30
CA GLU A 85 6.74 42.05 -23.11
C GLU A 85 5.47 42.16 -22.24
N CYS A 86 4.68 41.09 -22.14
CA CYS A 86 3.48 41.04 -21.30
C CYS A 86 3.83 41.28 -19.81
N ASN A 87 5.01 40.85 -19.36
CA ASN A 87 5.49 41.06 -17.99
C ASN A 87 5.83 42.51 -17.71
N LEU A 88 6.47 43.20 -18.67
CA LEU A 88 6.73 44.64 -18.57
C LEU A 88 5.40 45.43 -18.47
N ARG A 89 4.40 45.08 -19.29
CA ARG A 89 3.06 45.71 -19.22
C ARG A 89 2.41 45.53 -17.84
N ALA A 90 2.50 44.33 -17.27
CA ALA A 90 1.94 44.04 -15.94
C ALA A 90 2.60 44.89 -14.84
N GLN A 91 3.93 45.08 -14.90
CA GLN A 91 4.64 45.93 -13.93
C GLN A 91 4.31 47.42 -14.10
N ILE A 92 4.13 47.90 -15.34
CA ILE A 92 3.67 49.28 -15.58
C ILE A 92 2.25 49.50 -15.03
N VAL A 93 1.35 48.52 -15.16
CA VAL A 93 0.01 48.58 -14.55
C VAL A 93 0.11 48.62 -13.03
N ALA A 94 0.98 47.81 -12.43
CA ALA A 94 1.22 47.82 -10.98
C ALA A 94 1.77 49.18 -10.51
N LEU A 95 2.68 49.79 -11.26
CA LEU A 95 3.21 51.12 -10.97
C LEU A 95 2.12 52.20 -11.02
N ARG A 96 1.33 52.25 -12.09
CA ARG A 96 0.22 53.21 -12.20
C ARG A 96 -0.78 53.08 -11.05
N ARG A 97 -1.05 51.84 -10.63
CA ARG A 97 -1.91 51.58 -9.46
C ARG A 97 -1.28 52.06 -8.15
N ALA A 98 0.01 51.82 -7.94
CA ALA A 98 0.73 52.24 -6.73
C ALA A 98 0.87 53.77 -6.62
N LEU A 99 0.99 54.45 -7.77
CA LEU A 99 1.10 55.90 -7.84
C LEU A 99 -0.25 56.63 -7.77
N ASN A 100 -1.39 55.92 -7.73
CA ASN A 100 -2.73 56.49 -7.91
C ASN A 100 -2.74 57.44 -9.12
N ASP A 101 -2.37 56.91 -10.29
CA ASP A 101 -2.04 57.66 -11.51
C ASP A 101 -3.24 58.39 -12.17
N GLU A 102 -3.94 59.25 -11.44
CA GLU A 102 -4.96 60.19 -11.97
C GLU A 102 -4.30 61.33 -12.79
N GLU A 103 -2.98 61.54 -12.62
CA GLU A 103 -2.18 62.58 -13.29
C GLU A 103 -1.36 62.08 -14.51
N ASN A 104 -1.48 60.80 -14.90
CA ASN A 104 -0.78 60.18 -16.05
C ASN A 104 0.77 60.29 -16.02
N TYR A 105 1.40 60.08 -14.86
CA TYR A 105 2.85 60.11 -14.67
C TYR A 105 3.64 59.18 -15.61
N ILE A 106 3.07 58.05 -16.06
CA ILE A 106 3.72 57.16 -17.04
C ILE A 106 2.90 57.15 -18.34
N VAL A 107 3.45 57.70 -19.42
CA VAL A 107 2.84 57.68 -20.76
C VAL A 107 3.38 56.53 -21.59
N THR A 108 2.49 55.78 -22.24
CA THR A 108 2.86 54.72 -23.19
C THR A 108 3.08 55.33 -24.58
N VAL A 109 4.24 55.08 -25.19
CA VAL A 109 4.52 55.42 -26.59
C VAL A 109 4.35 54.15 -27.45
N PRO A 110 3.29 54.04 -28.27
CA PRO A 110 2.98 52.83 -29.02
C PRO A 110 4.18 52.32 -29.83
N GLY A 111 4.44 51.02 -29.73
CA GLY A 111 5.50 50.36 -30.49
C GLY A 111 6.94 50.59 -30.00
N ARG A 112 7.19 51.51 -29.04
CA ARG A 112 8.55 51.86 -28.60
C ARG A 112 8.84 51.63 -27.12
N GLY A 113 8.02 52.18 -26.22
CA GLY A 113 8.38 52.20 -24.80
C GLY A 113 7.47 53.06 -23.92
N TYR A 114 8.02 53.54 -22.81
CA TYR A 114 7.30 54.33 -21.82
C TYR A 114 8.10 55.57 -21.44
N ARG A 115 7.40 56.65 -21.08
CA ARG A 115 7.99 57.92 -20.64
C ARG A 115 7.41 58.33 -19.31
N PHE A 116 8.26 58.76 -18.39
CA PHE A 116 7.83 59.35 -17.12
C PHE A 116 7.69 60.86 -17.28
N ILE A 117 6.48 61.40 -17.13
CA ILE A 117 6.19 62.83 -17.36
C ILE A 117 5.90 63.60 -16.07
N ALA A 118 6.02 62.96 -14.91
CA ALA A 118 5.88 63.67 -13.64
C ALA A 118 6.99 64.73 -13.50
N PRO A 119 6.69 65.95 -13.05
CA PRO A 119 7.71 66.92 -12.71
C PRO A 119 8.52 66.40 -11.52
N VAL A 120 9.82 66.22 -11.72
CA VAL A 120 10.75 65.68 -10.72
C VAL A 120 11.60 66.80 -10.16
N SER A 121 11.69 66.90 -8.83
CA SER A 121 12.69 67.73 -8.14
C SER A 121 13.65 66.85 -7.35
N VAL A 122 14.95 67.03 -7.58
CA VAL A 122 16.00 66.34 -6.82
C VAL A 122 16.46 67.27 -5.70
N GLN A 123 16.39 66.81 -4.46
CA GLN A 123 16.91 67.53 -3.30
C GLN A 123 17.94 66.67 -2.56
N PRO A 124 18.98 67.28 -1.96
CA PRO A 124 19.81 66.57 -0.99
C PRO A 124 18.92 66.13 0.15
N ALA A 125 18.90 64.83 0.44
CA ALA A 125 18.05 64.20 1.44
C ALA A 125 18.44 64.73 2.83
N ILE A 126 17.77 65.78 3.28
CA ILE A 126 17.80 66.19 4.67
C ILE A 126 16.97 65.16 5.43
N ARG A 127 17.67 64.26 6.12
CA ARG A 127 17.11 63.24 6.99
C ARG A 127 16.14 63.90 7.97
N PRO A 128 14.82 63.65 7.91
CA PRO A 128 13.96 63.98 9.02
C PRO A 128 14.40 63.05 10.15
N VAL A 129 14.98 63.59 11.21
CA VAL A 129 15.16 62.85 12.45
C VAL A 129 13.75 62.46 12.92
N PRO A 130 13.39 61.17 12.97
CA PRO A 130 12.12 60.81 13.55
C PRO A 130 12.23 61.13 15.04
N ALA A 131 11.29 61.92 15.55
CA ALA A 131 11.07 62.02 16.99
C ALA A 131 10.92 60.59 17.56
N PRO A 132 11.37 60.32 18.79
CA PRO A 132 11.35 58.98 19.36
C PRO A 132 9.90 58.52 19.56
N THR A 133 9.34 57.83 18.56
CA THR A 133 8.13 57.03 18.71
C THR A 133 8.52 55.74 19.42
N SER A 134 8.07 55.63 20.67
CA SER A 134 7.84 54.41 21.47
C SER A 134 8.38 53.09 20.88
N ALA A 135 9.35 52.50 21.58
CA ALA A 135 10.09 51.27 21.27
C ALA A 135 9.28 49.95 21.29
N ASP A 136 8.01 49.93 20.87
CA ASP A 136 7.11 48.80 21.14
C ASP A 136 6.40 48.18 19.91
N THR A 137 6.82 48.45 18.68
CA THR A 137 6.25 47.74 17.51
C THR A 137 7.34 47.06 16.68
N LEU A 138 7.76 45.88 17.14
CA LEU A 138 8.33 44.87 16.26
C LEU A 138 7.31 44.52 15.16
N PRO A 139 7.75 44.13 13.95
CA PRO A 139 6.84 43.70 12.89
C PRO A 139 5.96 42.55 13.40
N ALA A 140 4.63 42.73 13.30
CA ALA A 140 3.65 41.81 13.84
C ALA A 140 3.87 40.38 13.30
N VAL A 141 3.98 39.41 14.20
CA VAL A 141 4.04 37.98 13.86
C VAL A 141 2.76 37.59 13.12
N PRO A 142 2.85 36.81 12.03
CA PRO A 142 1.65 36.29 11.38
C PRO A 142 0.83 35.46 12.38
N LEU A 143 -0.37 35.94 12.74
CA LEU A 143 -1.29 35.19 13.61
C LEU A 143 -1.66 33.86 12.95
N VAL A 144 -1.49 32.75 13.68
CA VAL A 144 -2.07 31.47 13.27
C VAL A 144 -3.57 31.53 13.55
N ASN A 145 -4.35 32.06 12.60
CA ASN A 145 -5.82 32.17 12.72
C ASN A 145 -6.57 30.82 12.73
N ARG A 146 -5.87 29.68 12.85
CA ARG A 146 -6.44 28.33 12.74
C ARG A 146 -5.82 27.38 13.78
N LYS A 147 -6.67 26.57 14.42
CA LYS A 147 -6.24 25.53 15.36
C LYS A 147 -5.33 24.51 14.65
N VAL A 148 -4.13 24.27 15.18
CA VAL A 148 -3.24 23.21 14.71
C VAL A 148 -3.77 21.86 15.20
N LEU A 149 -4.17 20.99 14.27
CA LEU A 149 -4.75 19.68 14.60
C LEU A 149 -3.66 18.62 14.79
N GLY A 150 -3.81 17.77 15.80
CA GLY A 150 -2.94 16.61 16.02
C GLY A 150 -1.50 16.91 16.44
N ARG A 151 -1.16 18.16 16.80
CA ARG A 151 0.21 18.57 17.17
C ARG A 151 0.31 19.23 18.55
N GLY A 152 -0.74 19.18 19.37
CA GLY A 152 -0.78 19.84 20.68
C GLY A 152 0.34 19.40 21.61
N GLU A 153 0.43 18.10 21.88
CA GLU A 153 1.49 17.51 22.73
C GLU A 153 2.89 17.79 22.17
N LEU A 154 3.06 17.72 20.85
CA LEU A 154 4.33 18.04 20.20
C LEU A 154 4.73 19.51 20.44
N ILE A 155 3.81 20.45 20.24
CA ILE A 155 4.08 21.88 20.45
C ILE A 155 4.44 22.16 21.90
N GLU A 156 3.76 21.52 22.86
CA GLU A 156 4.07 21.62 24.29
C GLU A 156 5.49 21.11 24.58
N GLN A 157 5.84 19.93 24.09
CA GLN A 157 7.18 19.34 24.23
C GLN A 157 8.27 20.24 23.61
N LEU A 158 8.04 20.74 22.39
CA LEU A 158 8.97 21.62 21.69
C LEU A 158 9.13 22.96 22.40
N SER A 159 8.08 23.48 23.05
CA SER A 159 8.14 24.72 23.84
C SER A 159 9.16 24.58 24.97
N THR A 160 9.06 23.50 25.75
CA THR A 160 10.01 23.22 26.84
C THR A 160 11.44 23.04 26.34
N LEU A 161 11.64 22.31 25.24
CA LEU A 161 12.97 22.05 24.68
C LEU A 161 13.63 23.31 24.08
N THR A 162 12.84 24.16 23.43
CA THR A 162 13.35 25.40 22.82
C THR A 162 13.90 26.35 23.89
N LEU A 163 13.21 26.49 25.03
CA LEU A 163 13.68 27.28 26.16
C LEU A 163 14.97 26.73 26.78
N ALA A 164 15.13 25.40 26.81
CA ALA A 164 16.31 24.76 27.38
C ALA A 164 17.54 24.79 26.44
N ARG A 165 17.34 24.70 25.12
CA ARG A 165 18.42 24.52 24.13
C ARG A 165 18.69 25.73 23.24
N ARG A 166 17.82 26.73 23.24
CA ARG A 166 17.91 28.01 22.52
C ARG A 166 17.96 27.95 20.99
N LEU A 167 18.32 26.83 20.37
CA LEU A 167 18.27 26.65 18.92
C LEU A 167 17.50 25.37 18.57
N LEU A 168 16.35 25.54 17.92
CA LEU A 168 15.53 24.47 17.38
C LEU A 168 15.44 24.62 15.86
N THR A 169 15.77 23.57 15.12
CA THR A 169 15.47 23.46 13.69
C THR A 169 14.36 22.43 13.48
N LEU A 170 13.22 22.87 12.97
CA LEU A 170 12.16 22.01 12.45
C LEU A 170 12.53 21.62 11.02
N SER A 171 12.91 20.35 10.83
CA SER A 171 13.20 19.77 9.52
C SER A 171 12.03 18.92 9.02
N GLY A 172 11.99 18.58 7.73
CA GLY A 172 10.96 17.70 7.16
C GLY A 172 10.49 18.10 5.76
N PRO A 173 9.61 17.29 5.14
CA PRO A 173 9.20 17.47 3.75
C PRO A 173 8.37 18.76 3.51
N GLY A 174 8.26 19.15 2.24
CA GLY A 174 7.39 20.25 1.84
C GLY A 174 5.92 19.96 2.17
N GLY A 175 5.20 20.95 2.71
CA GLY A 175 3.78 20.81 3.05
C GLY A 175 3.47 20.08 4.36
N VAL A 176 4.49 19.61 5.11
CA VAL A 176 4.31 18.89 6.39
C VAL A 176 3.86 19.79 7.57
N GLY A 177 3.86 21.11 7.37
CA GLY A 177 3.39 22.08 8.36
C GLY A 177 4.47 22.68 9.27
N LYS A 178 5.75 22.65 8.88
CA LYS A 178 6.86 23.24 9.67
C LYS A 178 6.59 24.69 10.09
N THR A 179 6.24 25.56 9.16
CA THR A 179 5.88 26.96 9.43
C THR A 179 4.68 27.08 10.37
N THR A 180 3.66 26.24 10.19
CA THR A 180 2.48 26.22 11.07
C THR A 180 2.84 25.82 12.49
N VAL A 181 3.70 24.81 12.67
CA VAL A 181 4.20 24.38 13.98
C VAL A 181 5.11 25.44 14.59
N ALA A 182 6.01 26.07 13.80
CA ALA A 182 6.90 27.12 14.27
C ALA A 182 6.12 28.35 14.79
N LEU A 183 5.09 28.77 14.06
CA LEU A 183 4.24 29.89 14.48
C LEU A 183 3.39 29.54 15.71
N ALA A 184 2.80 28.34 15.77
CA ALA A 184 2.04 27.90 16.95
C ALA A 184 2.92 27.71 18.20
N LEU A 185 4.16 27.26 18.00
CA LEU A 185 5.20 27.22 19.02
C LEU A 185 5.55 28.63 19.49
N ALA A 186 5.69 29.59 18.56
CA ALA A 186 5.98 30.97 18.89
C ALA A 186 4.83 31.64 19.67
N ASP A 187 3.58 31.39 19.29
CA ASP A 187 2.39 31.86 20.02
C ASP A 187 2.35 31.27 21.44
N SER A 188 2.63 29.96 21.58
CA SER A 188 2.71 29.27 22.87
C SER A 188 3.80 29.87 23.77
N LEU A 189 5.01 30.06 23.23
CA LEU A 189 6.16 30.63 23.95
C LEU A 189 5.96 32.10 24.32
N ALA A 190 5.33 32.89 23.45
CA ALA A 190 4.96 34.27 23.75
C ALA A 190 3.99 34.34 24.93
N ALA A 191 2.97 33.46 24.95
CA ALA A 191 1.98 33.40 26.02
C ALA A 191 2.56 32.90 27.37
N GLN A 192 3.47 31.92 27.34
CA GLN A 192 4.03 31.28 28.55
C GLN A 192 5.19 32.06 29.17
N SER A 193 6.01 32.75 28.37
CA SER A 193 7.30 33.29 28.81
C SER A 193 7.46 34.78 28.55
N GLY A 194 6.45 35.46 27.99
CA GLY A 194 6.52 36.90 27.70
C GLY A 194 7.61 37.27 26.69
N LEU A 195 8.06 36.30 25.88
CA LEU A 195 9.11 36.48 24.88
C LEU A 195 8.64 37.42 23.77
N SER A 196 9.51 38.34 23.38
CA SER A 196 9.28 39.17 22.20
C SER A 196 9.55 38.36 20.94
N VAL A 197 8.54 38.14 20.10
CA VAL A 197 8.67 37.28 18.91
C VAL A 197 8.94 38.11 17.65
N ALA A 198 9.93 37.70 16.87
CA ALA A 198 10.22 38.22 15.54
C ALA A 198 10.14 37.09 14.50
N PHE A 199 9.46 37.32 13.38
CA PHE A 199 9.34 36.35 12.28
C PHE A 199 10.02 36.87 11.02
N VAL A 200 10.87 36.04 10.40
CA VAL A 200 11.60 36.38 9.18
C VAL A 200 11.41 35.28 8.14
N ASP A 201 10.67 35.61 7.08
CA ASP A 201 10.60 34.76 5.89
C ASP A 201 11.81 35.01 4.97
N LEU A 202 12.68 34.01 4.83
CA LEU A 202 13.87 34.09 3.99
C LEU A 202 13.62 33.79 2.51
N THR A 203 12.42 33.34 2.12
CA THR A 203 12.07 33.05 0.70
C THR A 203 12.48 34.13 -0.33
N PRO A 204 12.39 35.44 -0.04
CA PRO A 204 12.78 36.49 -0.98
C PRO A 204 14.30 36.66 -1.20
N VAL A 205 15.15 36.03 -0.39
CA VAL A 205 16.61 36.23 -0.43
C VAL A 205 17.21 35.57 -1.68
N ASN A 206 17.70 36.39 -2.60
CA ASN A 206 18.42 35.94 -3.79
C ASN A 206 19.68 36.80 -3.99
N GLY A 207 20.82 36.38 -3.43
CA GLY A 207 22.17 36.80 -3.80
C GLY A 207 22.60 38.28 -3.68
N THR A 208 21.71 39.24 -3.41
CA THR A 208 22.06 40.68 -3.35
C THR A 208 21.57 41.44 -2.12
N GLN A 209 20.83 40.82 -1.20
CA GLN A 209 20.51 41.39 0.12
C GLN A 209 21.10 40.48 1.21
N PRO A 210 21.99 40.98 2.09
CA PRO A 210 22.60 40.16 3.12
C PRO A 210 21.54 39.73 4.14
N ILE A 211 21.42 38.43 4.37
CA ILE A 211 20.54 37.79 5.38
C ILE A 211 20.68 38.47 6.74
N LEU A 212 21.92 38.84 7.08
CA LEU A 212 22.28 39.61 8.27
C LEU A 212 21.45 40.89 8.43
N GLY A 213 21.23 41.65 7.35
CA GLY A 213 20.45 42.89 7.40
C GLY A 213 18.96 42.65 7.65
N ARG A 214 18.40 41.55 7.11
CA ARG A 214 16.98 41.20 7.33
C ARG A 214 16.74 40.70 8.75
N ILE A 215 17.66 39.91 9.28
CA ILE A 215 17.63 39.46 10.68
C ILE A 215 17.82 40.65 11.62
N ALA A 216 18.78 41.53 11.33
CA ALA A 216 19.03 42.74 12.10
C ALA A 216 17.79 43.65 12.16
N PHE A 217 17.17 43.91 11.01
CA PHE A 217 15.94 44.70 10.94
C PHE A 217 14.80 44.08 11.77
N ALA A 218 14.61 42.76 11.70
CA ALA A 218 13.57 42.06 12.44
C ALA A 218 13.79 42.10 13.96
N LEU A 219 15.04 42.21 14.41
CA LEU A 219 15.42 42.37 15.80
C LEU A 219 15.46 43.85 16.25
N GLY A 220 15.13 44.80 15.37
CA GLY A 220 15.15 46.24 15.65
C GLY A 220 16.56 46.84 15.72
N LEU A 221 17.55 46.22 15.09
CA LEU A 221 18.93 46.68 15.03
C LEU A 221 19.11 47.72 13.90
N SER A 222 19.96 48.73 14.13
CA SER A 222 20.25 49.76 13.13
C SER A 222 21.05 49.19 11.96
N ALA A 223 20.69 49.58 10.74
CA ALA A 223 21.38 49.19 9.50
C ALA A 223 22.74 49.88 9.29
N GLU A 224 23.15 50.78 10.20
CA GLU A 224 24.40 51.56 10.10
C GLU A 224 25.65 50.84 10.66
N SER A 225 25.50 49.68 11.33
CA SER A 225 26.64 48.87 11.79
C SER A 225 27.15 47.94 10.67
N GLU A 226 28.47 47.85 10.50
CA GLU A 226 29.11 46.87 9.61
C GLU A 226 28.96 45.42 10.12
N HIS A 227 28.72 45.24 11.43
CA HIS A 227 28.57 43.94 12.09
C HIS A 227 27.36 43.91 13.05
N PRO A 228 26.12 44.03 12.53
CA PRO A 228 24.93 44.32 13.35
C PRO A 228 24.57 43.20 14.36
N LEU A 229 24.98 41.95 14.11
CA LEU A 229 24.76 40.82 15.02
C LEU A 229 25.86 40.67 16.10
N HIS A 230 26.98 41.40 15.96
CA HIS A 230 28.04 41.50 16.97
C HIS A 230 27.88 42.75 17.85
N ASP A 231 27.44 43.86 17.26
CA ASP A 231 27.29 45.16 17.94
C ASP A 231 25.89 45.35 18.56
N MET A 232 25.31 44.30 19.16
CA MET A 232 23.96 44.40 19.73
C MET A 232 23.93 45.32 20.96
N PRO A 233 22.97 46.27 21.04
CA PRO A 233 22.87 47.18 22.16
C PRO A 233 22.49 46.42 23.45
N PRO A 234 22.96 46.85 24.63
CA PRO A 234 22.72 46.16 25.90
C PRO A 234 21.23 45.91 26.23
N SER A 235 20.35 46.77 25.72
CA SER A 235 18.89 46.66 25.85
C SER A 235 18.29 45.47 25.09
N LEU A 236 18.89 45.05 23.97
CA LEU A 236 18.46 43.87 23.21
C LEU A 236 19.09 42.57 23.75
N VAL A 237 20.33 42.64 24.24
CA VAL A 237 21.05 41.51 24.88
C VAL A 237 20.36 41.03 26.16
N SER A 238 19.78 41.95 26.93
CA SER A 238 19.12 41.68 28.21
C SER A 238 17.61 41.39 28.10
N ARG A 239 17.05 41.38 26.89
CA ARG A 239 15.62 41.12 26.63
C ARG A 239 15.42 39.67 26.17
N PRO A 240 14.51 38.90 26.80
CA PRO A 240 14.10 37.59 26.29
C PRO A 240 13.40 37.73 24.92
N GLN A 241 13.93 37.08 23.89
CA GLN A 241 13.44 37.16 22.52
C GLN A 241 13.34 35.79 21.88
N LEU A 242 12.39 35.64 20.96
CA LEU A 242 12.23 34.48 20.09
C LEU A 242 12.30 34.92 18.63
N LEU A 243 13.29 34.42 17.91
CA LEU A 243 13.43 34.64 16.47
C LEU A 243 12.98 33.39 15.70
N VAL A 244 11.99 33.54 14.83
CA VAL A 244 11.55 32.51 13.91
C VAL A 244 12.10 32.81 12.51
N LEU A 245 13.00 31.93 12.03
CA LEU A 245 13.58 31.99 10.69
C LEU A 245 12.90 30.94 9.83
N ASP A 246 12.13 31.37 8.83
CA ASP A 246 11.33 30.48 7.99
C ASP A 246 11.97 30.32 6.60
N ASN A 247 11.99 29.08 6.08
CA ASN A 247 12.48 28.69 4.76
C ASN A 247 14.00 28.81 4.56
N CYS A 248 14.81 28.33 5.51
CA CYS A 248 16.27 28.50 5.46
C CYS A 248 16.99 27.59 4.44
N GLU A 249 16.31 26.61 3.83
CA GLU A 249 16.92 25.57 2.98
C GLU A 249 17.70 26.04 1.73
N HIS A 250 17.63 27.32 1.37
CA HIS A 250 18.32 27.88 0.19
C HIS A 250 19.52 28.78 0.56
N VAL A 251 19.73 29.01 1.86
CA VAL A 251 20.70 29.97 2.41
C VAL A 251 21.28 29.47 3.74
N LEU A 252 21.59 28.18 3.80
CA LEU A 252 21.92 27.49 5.04
C LEU A 252 23.23 27.99 5.65
N ASP A 253 24.29 28.11 4.84
CA ASP A 253 25.62 28.49 5.31
C ASP A 253 25.58 29.90 5.94
N GLU A 254 24.95 30.86 5.26
CA GLU A 254 24.83 32.22 5.77
C GLU A 254 23.89 32.30 6.97
N THR A 255 22.84 31.47 7.01
CA THR A 255 21.92 31.41 8.15
C THR A 255 22.58 30.79 9.37
N ALA A 256 23.36 29.73 9.20
CA ALA A 256 24.11 29.08 10.29
C ALA A 256 25.09 30.07 10.94
N ALA A 257 25.88 30.78 10.12
CA ALA A 257 26.80 31.82 10.62
C ALA A 257 26.06 32.94 11.39
N ALA A 258 24.91 33.39 10.89
CA ALA A 258 24.10 34.42 11.56
C ALA A 258 23.52 33.94 12.89
N VAL A 259 23.04 32.69 12.94
CA VAL A 259 22.48 32.06 14.14
C VAL A 259 23.56 31.86 15.21
N GLU A 260 24.76 31.39 14.84
CA GLU A 260 25.87 31.22 15.77
C GLU A 260 26.33 32.55 16.39
N ALA A 261 26.40 33.61 15.57
CA ALA A 261 26.69 34.96 16.05
C ALA A 261 25.63 35.45 17.05
N LEU A 262 24.35 35.22 16.77
CA LEU A 262 23.25 35.58 17.66
C LEU A 262 23.27 34.80 18.98
N LEU A 263 23.51 33.48 18.94
CA LEU A 263 23.54 32.66 20.14
C LEU A 263 24.71 33.03 21.06
N THR A 264 25.82 33.50 20.48
CA THR A 264 27.00 33.98 21.21
C THR A 264 26.75 35.34 21.87
N ASN A 265 26.12 36.28 21.15
CA ASN A 265 26.00 37.68 21.60
C ASN A 265 24.67 38.02 22.30
N ALA A 266 23.63 37.19 22.19
CA ALA A 266 22.33 37.37 22.87
C ALA A 266 21.95 36.13 23.71
N PRO A 267 22.39 36.05 24.99
CA PRO A 267 22.23 34.86 25.84
C PRO A 267 20.77 34.51 26.16
N LEU A 268 19.85 35.47 26.05
CA LEU A 268 18.41 35.30 26.30
C LEU A 268 17.59 35.11 25.00
N CYS A 269 18.24 35.04 23.84
CA CYS A 269 17.58 34.79 22.57
C CYS A 269 17.40 33.29 22.33
N CYS A 270 16.19 32.91 21.95
CA CYS A 270 15.83 31.60 21.42
C CYS A 270 15.54 31.73 19.92
N ILE A 271 15.91 30.72 19.14
CA ILE A 271 15.81 30.71 17.69
C ILE A 271 15.10 29.43 17.26
N VAL A 272 14.05 29.58 16.46
CA VAL A 272 13.33 28.49 15.81
C VAL A 272 13.52 28.65 14.30
N VAL A 273 14.08 27.63 13.67
CA VAL A 273 14.35 27.59 12.24
C VAL A 273 13.39 26.61 11.59
N THR A 274 12.81 26.95 10.45
CA THR A 274 12.18 25.97 9.57
C THR A 274 13.05 25.79 8.33
N SER A 275 13.38 24.52 8.06
CA SER A 275 14.19 24.15 6.91
C SER A 275 13.80 22.77 6.41
N ARG A 276 14.20 22.41 5.19
CA ARG A 276 14.11 21.02 4.71
C ARG A 276 15.27 20.16 5.20
N GLU A 277 16.43 20.78 5.41
CA GLU A 277 17.66 20.13 5.87
C GLU A 277 18.24 20.88 7.09
N PRO A 278 18.97 20.19 7.99
CA PRO A 278 19.61 20.83 9.15
C PRO A 278 20.54 21.98 8.77
N LEU A 279 20.65 23.01 9.62
CA LEU A 279 21.62 24.09 9.44
C LEU A 279 23.07 23.64 9.66
N ARG A 280 23.27 22.59 10.47
CA ARG A 280 24.56 22.12 10.96
C ARG A 280 25.31 23.19 11.78
N ALA A 281 24.55 24.03 12.48
CA ALA A 281 25.08 25.08 13.35
C ALA A 281 25.42 24.57 14.76
N PHE A 282 26.37 25.21 15.43
CA PHE A 282 26.74 24.87 16.81
C PHE A 282 25.57 25.05 17.78
N GLY A 283 25.29 24.02 18.58
CA GLY A 283 24.16 24.01 19.52
C GLY A 283 22.80 23.72 18.89
N GLU A 284 22.75 23.40 17.58
CA GLU A 284 21.51 23.05 16.89
C GLU A 284 20.87 21.78 17.45
N TRP A 285 19.59 21.89 17.82
CA TRP A 285 18.75 20.74 18.04
C TRP A 285 17.74 20.59 16.90
N VAL A 286 17.88 19.50 16.14
CA VAL A 286 17.00 19.21 15.00
C VAL A 286 15.83 18.35 15.46
N HIS A 287 14.62 18.76 15.11
CA HIS A 287 13.41 17.97 15.24
C HIS A 287 12.81 17.71 13.86
N GLU A 288 12.84 16.45 13.43
CA GLU A 288 12.22 16.03 12.17
C GLU A 288 10.70 15.94 12.32
N LEU A 289 9.99 16.84 11.65
CA LEU A 289 8.54 16.86 11.65
C LEU A 289 8.01 15.86 10.63
N GLY A 290 7.56 14.70 11.12
CA GLY A 290 6.91 13.67 10.31
C GLY A 290 5.50 14.04 9.84
N PRO A 291 4.87 13.28 8.93
CA PRO A 291 3.48 13.49 8.47
C PRO A 291 2.44 13.34 9.59
N LEU A 292 1.18 13.69 9.31
CA LEU A 292 0.08 13.41 10.24
C LEU A 292 -0.20 11.90 10.31
N GLN A 293 -0.70 11.47 11.46
CA GLN A 293 -1.06 10.07 11.68
C GLN A 293 -2.25 9.69 10.78
N VAL A 294 -2.15 8.53 10.14
CA VAL A 294 -3.17 7.95 9.28
C VAL A 294 -3.36 6.48 9.65
N PRO A 295 -4.57 5.92 9.52
CA PRO A 295 -4.79 4.52 9.83
C PRO A 295 -4.18 3.58 8.79
N ASP A 296 -3.74 2.40 9.24
CA ASP A 296 -3.19 1.35 8.38
C ASP A 296 -4.26 0.77 7.44
N GLU A 297 -3.82 0.13 6.33
CA GLU A 297 -4.73 -0.36 5.28
C GLU A 297 -5.66 -1.49 5.74
N HIS A 298 -5.23 -2.29 6.71
CA HIS A 298 -5.94 -3.49 7.16
C HIS A 298 -6.75 -3.27 8.45
N GLU A 299 -6.82 -2.04 8.95
CA GLU A 299 -7.58 -1.72 10.15
C GLU A 299 -9.05 -1.44 9.79
N ALA A 300 -9.96 -2.30 10.26
CA ALA A 300 -11.40 -2.05 10.15
C ALA A 300 -11.81 -1.08 11.26
N LEU A 301 -12.18 0.15 10.88
CA LEU A 301 -12.39 1.26 11.81
C LEU A 301 -13.81 1.82 11.69
N THR A 302 -14.39 2.18 12.82
CA THR A 302 -15.56 3.08 12.86
C THR A 302 -15.14 4.52 12.58
N ALA A 303 -16.09 5.39 12.26
CA ALA A 303 -15.83 6.81 12.06
C ALA A 303 -15.24 7.48 13.31
N GLU A 304 -15.69 7.07 14.50
CA GLU A 304 -15.17 7.58 15.77
C GLU A 304 -13.70 7.19 15.97
N GLN A 305 -13.34 5.94 15.69
CA GLN A 305 -11.95 5.48 15.76
C GLN A 305 -11.08 6.15 14.70
N ALA A 306 -11.58 6.31 13.47
CA ALA A 306 -10.87 7.00 12.41
C ALA A 306 -10.58 8.48 12.76
N MET A 307 -11.48 9.16 13.47
CA MET A 307 -11.30 10.55 13.94
C MET A 307 -10.19 10.72 14.98
N MET A 308 -9.68 9.64 15.59
CA MET A 308 -8.49 9.69 16.46
C MET A 308 -7.20 9.95 15.67
N TYR A 309 -7.21 9.67 14.36
CA TYR A 309 -6.07 9.91 13.48
C TYR A 309 -6.09 11.35 12.95
N SER A 310 -5.02 12.10 13.21
CA SER A 310 -4.94 13.53 12.89
C SER A 310 -5.08 13.86 11.40
N GLY A 311 -4.68 12.97 10.49
CA GLY A 311 -4.90 13.14 9.05
C GLY A 311 -6.38 13.09 8.66
N VAL A 312 -7.13 12.13 9.24
CA VAL A 312 -8.57 11.99 9.03
C VAL A 312 -9.31 13.19 9.64
N GLN A 313 -8.93 13.58 10.86
CA GLN A 313 -9.49 14.76 11.52
C GLN A 313 -9.32 16.02 10.66
N LEU A 314 -8.14 16.24 10.08
CA LEU A 314 -7.87 17.36 9.19
C LEU A 314 -8.74 17.30 7.93
N PHE A 315 -8.83 16.14 7.27
CA PHE A 315 -9.66 15.96 6.08
C PHE A 315 -11.12 16.30 6.35
N VAL A 316 -11.71 15.71 7.40
CA VAL A 316 -13.12 15.92 7.76
C VAL A 316 -13.38 17.37 8.13
N THR A 317 -12.48 18.00 8.89
CA THR A 317 -12.60 19.42 9.27
C THR A 317 -12.62 20.30 8.02
N ARG A 318 -11.71 20.07 7.07
CA ARG A 318 -11.60 20.85 5.84
C ARG A 318 -12.73 20.57 4.85
N ALA A 319 -13.22 19.34 4.79
CA ALA A 319 -14.38 18.99 3.97
C ALA A 319 -15.61 19.75 4.46
N ARG A 320 -15.86 19.77 5.78
CA ARG A 320 -16.98 20.52 6.40
C ARG A 320 -16.89 22.03 6.21
N GLU A 321 -15.68 22.59 6.20
CA GLU A 321 -15.49 24.03 5.91
C GLU A 321 -15.92 24.40 4.48
N GLN A 322 -15.85 23.47 3.53
CA GLN A 322 -16.21 23.70 2.12
C GLN A 322 -17.63 23.21 1.78
N ASP A 323 -18.12 22.24 2.54
CA ASP A 323 -19.44 21.64 2.42
C ASP A 323 -20.03 21.38 3.82
N PRO A 324 -20.82 22.32 4.37
CA PRO A 324 -21.42 22.18 5.69
C PRO A 324 -22.35 20.97 5.85
N GLU A 325 -22.86 20.39 4.75
CA GLU A 325 -23.72 19.21 4.76
C GLU A 325 -22.91 17.90 4.78
N PHE A 326 -21.58 17.96 4.68
CA PHE A 326 -20.72 16.78 4.71
C PHE A 326 -20.82 16.02 6.06
N SER A 327 -21.48 14.87 6.02
CA SER A 327 -21.52 13.90 7.12
C SER A 327 -20.42 12.85 6.96
N PHE A 328 -19.75 12.50 8.06
CA PHE A 328 -18.76 11.42 8.09
C PHE A 328 -19.30 10.28 8.96
N ASN A 329 -19.52 9.10 8.37
CA ASN A 329 -20.09 7.93 9.03
C ASN A 329 -19.19 6.68 8.88
N ASP A 330 -19.56 5.56 9.52
CA ASP A 330 -18.75 4.34 9.54
C ASP A 330 -18.46 3.76 8.14
N SER A 331 -19.36 3.95 7.17
CA SER A 331 -19.14 3.50 5.78
C SER A 331 -18.11 4.34 5.03
N ASP A 332 -17.88 5.58 5.46
CA ASP A 332 -16.91 6.50 4.87
C ASP A 332 -15.49 6.31 5.43
N ALA A 333 -15.36 5.71 6.62
CA ALA A 333 -14.12 5.64 7.38
C ALA A 333 -12.97 5.04 6.58
N HIS A 334 -13.22 3.92 5.90
CA HIS A 334 -12.21 3.26 5.07
C HIS A 334 -11.78 4.12 3.87
N THR A 335 -12.74 4.80 3.23
CA THR A 335 -12.51 5.67 2.06
C THR A 335 -11.67 6.88 2.44
N VAL A 336 -12.02 7.58 3.52
CA VAL A 336 -11.26 8.76 3.99
C VAL A 336 -9.86 8.37 4.48
N ALA A 337 -9.73 7.22 5.16
CA ALA A 337 -8.43 6.68 5.53
C ALA A 337 -7.56 6.40 4.29
N ALA A 338 -8.15 5.83 3.23
CA ALA A 338 -7.46 5.60 1.97
C ALA A 338 -7.02 6.91 1.30
N ILE A 339 -7.85 7.97 1.29
CA ILE A 339 -7.44 9.31 0.82
C ILE A 339 -6.22 9.80 1.60
N CYS A 340 -6.28 9.77 2.93
CA CYS A 340 -5.21 10.29 3.78
C CYS A 340 -3.90 9.49 3.60
N ARG A 341 -3.98 8.17 3.48
CA ARG A 341 -2.83 7.30 3.15
C ARG A 341 -2.26 7.61 1.78
N LYS A 342 -3.11 7.68 0.75
CA LYS A 342 -2.68 8.06 -0.60
C LYS A 342 -1.99 9.41 -0.58
N LEU A 343 -2.33 10.33 0.32
CA LEU A 343 -1.71 11.65 0.49
C LEU A 343 -0.49 11.66 1.42
N ASP A 344 0.03 10.50 1.81
CA ASP A 344 1.17 10.31 2.73
C ASP A 344 1.00 10.99 4.10
N GLY A 345 -0.24 11.26 4.53
CA GLY A 345 -0.49 12.05 5.74
C GLY A 345 0.00 13.51 5.64
N ASN A 346 0.31 14.01 4.44
CA ASN A 346 0.80 15.37 4.22
C ASN A 346 -0.35 16.38 4.43
N PRO A 347 -0.27 17.27 5.44
CA PRO A 347 -1.32 18.24 5.74
C PRO A 347 -1.75 19.06 4.52
N LEU A 348 -0.81 19.66 3.80
CA LEU A 348 -1.11 20.49 2.63
C LEU A 348 -1.88 19.69 1.58
N ALA A 349 -1.42 18.46 1.28
CA ALA A 349 -2.10 17.60 0.30
C ALA A 349 -3.52 17.22 0.76
N ILE A 350 -3.71 16.94 2.06
CA ILE A 350 -5.00 16.64 2.66
C ILE A 350 -5.95 17.85 2.54
N GLU A 351 -5.48 19.06 2.82
CA GLU A 351 -6.32 20.27 2.68
C GLU A 351 -6.75 20.50 1.22
N LEU A 352 -5.83 20.28 0.27
CA LEU A 352 -6.12 20.38 -1.16
C LEU A 352 -7.16 19.36 -1.63
N ALA A 353 -7.07 18.12 -1.16
CA ALA A 353 -8.00 17.05 -1.50
C ALA A 353 -9.37 17.25 -0.84
N ALA A 354 -9.42 17.66 0.43
CA ALA A 354 -10.67 17.94 1.13
C ALA A 354 -11.50 19.03 0.42
N ALA A 355 -10.82 20.03 -0.15
CA ALA A 355 -11.47 21.06 -0.98
C ALA A 355 -12.04 20.55 -2.33
N ARG A 356 -11.84 19.28 -2.67
CA ARG A 356 -12.39 18.61 -3.87
C ARG A 356 -13.47 17.59 -3.55
N ALA A 357 -13.63 17.23 -2.27
CA ALA A 357 -14.66 16.29 -1.83
C ALA A 357 -16.07 16.76 -2.21
N ARG A 358 -16.35 18.07 -2.15
CA ARG A 358 -17.64 18.64 -2.58
C ARG A 358 -17.94 18.41 -4.07
N THR A 359 -16.92 18.42 -4.92
CA THR A 359 -17.11 18.33 -6.38
C THR A 359 -17.20 16.90 -6.87
N PHE A 360 -16.38 16.00 -6.32
CA PHE A 360 -16.26 14.62 -6.80
C PHE A 360 -16.87 13.58 -5.85
N GLY A 361 -17.18 13.95 -4.61
CA GLY A 361 -17.44 12.96 -3.56
C GLY A 361 -16.15 12.24 -3.12
N ILE A 362 -16.18 11.63 -1.94
CA ILE A 362 -15.00 10.97 -1.37
C ILE A 362 -14.65 9.66 -2.09
N HIS A 363 -15.64 8.92 -2.61
CA HIS A 363 -15.42 7.63 -3.26
C HIS A 363 -14.69 7.78 -4.61
N ASP A 364 -15.12 8.71 -5.45
CA ASP A 364 -14.46 8.96 -6.74
C ASP A 364 -13.10 9.64 -6.54
N LEU A 365 -12.99 10.52 -5.53
CA LEU A 365 -11.73 11.19 -5.20
C LEU A 365 -10.60 10.20 -4.86
N VAL A 366 -10.89 9.09 -4.17
CA VAL A 366 -9.89 8.04 -3.89
C VAL A 366 -9.26 7.50 -5.17
N GLY A 367 -10.07 7.23 -6.20
CA GLY A 367 -9.59 6.71 -7.48
C GLY A 367 -8.84 7.76 -8.30
N LEU A 368 -9.28 9.02 -8.27
CA LEU A 368 -8.59 10.11 -8.95
C LEU A 368 -7.17 10.34 -8.40
N LEU A 369 -6.95 10.09 -7.12
CA LEU A 369 -5.65 10.26 -6.46
C LEU A 369 -4.59 9.23 -6.87
N ASP A 370 -4.94 8.18 -7.64
CA ASP A 370 -4.00 7.22 -8.22
C ASP A 370 -3.20 7.79 -9.40
N GLY A 371 -3.61 8.95 -9.94
CA GLY A 371 -3.00 9.57 -11.12
C GLY A 371 -2.41 10.97 -10.88
N SER A 372 -2.09 11.64 -11.98
CA SER A 372 -1.53 13.00 -11.99
C SER A 372 -2.47 14.07 -11.41
N PHE A 373 -3.77 13.76 -11.26
CA PHE A 373 -4.74 14.65 -10.60
C PHE A 373 -4.24 15.12 -9.24
N ARG A 374 -3.58 14.24 -8.48
CA ARG A 374 -2.99 14.57 -7.17
C ARG A 374 -2.00 15.74 -7.22
N LEU A 375 -1.22 15.86 -8.30
CA LEU A 375 -0.24 16.93 -8.51
C LEU A 375 -0.88 18.21 -9.07
N GLN A 376 -2.01 18.07 -9.76
CA GLN A 376 -2.76 19.16 -10.40
C GLN A 376 -3.68 19.92 -9.45
N MET A 377 -3.87 19.46 -8.22
CA MET A 377 -4.71 20.14 -7.23
C MET A 377 -4.14 21.53 -6.88
N THR A 378 -4.94 22.57 -7.10
CA THR A 378 -4.61 23.95 -6.74
C THR A 378 -5.37 24.44 -5.50
N GLY A 379 -4.66 25.02 -4.55
CA GLY A 379 -5.15 25.67 -3.35
C GLY A 379 -5.61 27.10 -3.57
N LEU A 380 -5.71 27.85 -2.48
CA LEU A 380 -6.22 29.22 -2.48
C LEU A 380 -5.37 30.15 -3.36
N ARG A 381 -6.04 31.04 -4.11
CA ARG A 381 -5.37 32.06 -4.94
C ARG A 381 -4.45 32.98 -4.12
N THR A 382 -4.75 33.15 -2.83
CA THR A 382 -4.01 33.97 -1.87
C THR A 382 -2.83 33.25 -1.22
N ALA A 383 -2.66 31.93 -1.40
CA ALA A 383 -1.49 31.22 -0.93
C ALA A 383 -0.24 31.63 -1.72
N LEU A 384 0.95 31.52 -1.09
CA LEU A 384 2.23 31.72 -1.76
C LEU A 384 2.33 30.83 -3.01
N PRO A 385 2.89 31.30 -4.14
CA PRO A 385 2.92 30.54 -5.40
C PRO A 385 3.35 29.09 -5.27
N ARG A 386 4.37 28.82 -4.44
CA ARG A 386 4.89 27.46 -4.16
C ARG A 386 3.95 26.57 -3.33
N GLN A 387 3.10 27.16 -2.49
CA GLN A 387 2.10 26.44 -1.67
C GLN A 387 0.73 26.34 -2.38
N ARG A 388 0.59 26.92 -3.57
CA ARG A 388 -0.65 26.86 -4.35
C ARG A 388 -0.93 25.49 -4.94
N SER A 389 0.07 24.65 -5.13
CA SER A 389 -0.15 23.25 -5.52
C SER A 389 0.99 22.40 -5.00
N LEU A 390 0.73 21.10 -4.91
CA LEU A 390 1.76 20.13 -4.56
C LEU A 390 2.89 20.12 -5.61
N SER A 391 2.55 20.23 -6.91
CA SER A 391 3.55 20.39 -7.98
C SER A 391 4.42 21.62 -7.76
N ALA A 392 3.84 22.78 -7.40
CA ALA A 392 4.63 24.01 -7.22
C ALA A 392 5.62 23.90 -6.04
N THR A 393 5.26 23.17 -4.98
CA THR A 393 6.17 22.89 -3.85
C THR A 393 7.33 21.98 -4.30
N LEU A 394 7.02 20.98 -5.13
CA LEU A 394 8.00 20.03 -5.64
C LEU A 394 8.88 20.64 -6.74
N ASP A 395 8.36 21.48 -7.63
CA ASP A 395 9.10 22.22 -8.65
C ASP A 395 10.17 23.12 -8.03
N TRP A 396 9.84 23.82 -6.95
CA TRP A 396 10.81 24.61 -6.19
C TRP A 396 11.91 23.73 -5.60
N THR A 397 11.53 22.64 -4.92
CA THR A 397 12.49 21.72 -4.29
C THR A 397 13.41 21.09 -5.33
N TYR A 398 12.84 20.68 -6.46
CA TYR A 398 13.56 20.07 -7.57
C TYR A 398 14.57 21.03 -8.22
N GLY A 399 14.21 22.31 -8.35
CA GLY A 399 15.10 23.34 -8.90
C GLY A 399 16.33 23.65 -8.05
N MET A 400 16.32 23.30 -6.77
CA MET A 400 17.46 23.45 -5.86
C MET A 400 18.42 22.25 -5.88
N LEU A 401 18.00 21.13 -6.47
CA LEU A 401 18.85 19.94 -6.59
C LEU A 401 19.89 20.12 -7.69
N SER A 402 21.07 19.53 -7.49
CA SER A 402 22.08 19.43 -8.55
C SER A 402 21.55 18.61 -9.74
N ALA A 403 22.16 18.74 -10.92
CA ALA A 403 21.74 17.99 -12.10
C ALA A 403 21.78 16.47 -11.87
N ASP A 404 22.79 15.99 -11.13
CA ASP A 404 22.95 14.58 -10.78
C ASP A 404 21.88 14.16 -9.76
N GLU A 405 21.60 14.97 -8.73
CA GLU A 405 20.56 14.68 -7.73
C GLU A 405 19.17 14.60 -8.36
N GLN A 406 18.89 15.49 -9.32
CA GLN A 406 17.68 15.43 -10.13
C GLN A 406 17.60 14.14 -10.95
N ALA A 407 18.73 13.67 -11.50
CA ALA A 407 18.79 12.42 -12.25
C ALA A 407 18.57 11.19 -11.36
N LEU A 408 19.17 11.15 -10.18
CA LEU A 408 18.96 10.11 -9.18
C LEU A 408 17.49 10.09 -8.71
N LEU A 409 16.93 11.25 -8.35
CA LEU A 409 15.53 11.34 -7.90
C LEU A 409 14.54 10.85 -8.97
N ARG A 410 14.75 11.21 -10.24
CA ARG A 410 13.95 10.71 -11.37
C ARG A 410 14.02 9.19 -11.46
N GLN A 411 15.19 8.59 -11.30
CA GLN A 411 15.36 7.14 -11.40
C GLN A 411 14.78 6.39 -10.19
N LEU A 412 14.90 6.93 -8.98
CA LEU A 412 14.33 6.32 -7.76
C LEU A 412 12.81 6.15 -7.83
N CYS A 413 12.11 6.90 -8.70
CA CYS A 413 10.66 6.76 -8.85
C CYS A 413 10.20 5.38 -9.36
N ILE A 414 11.12 4.59 -9.92
CA ILE A 414 10.84 3.22 -10.39
C ILE A 414 10.46 2.27 -9.26
N PHE A 415 10.99 2.52 -8.05
CA PHE A 415 10.65 1.73 -6.88
C PHE A 415 9.25 2.11 -6.40
N ASN A 416 8.32 1.17 -6.51
CA ASN A 416 6.98 1.32 -5.98
C ASN A 416 6.98 0.82 -4.52
N GLY A 417 6.94 1.76 -3.58
CA GLY A 417 7.09 1.46 -2.15
C GLY A 417 8.52 1.68 -1.65
N SER A 418 9.00 0.77 -0.81
CA SER A 418 10.32 0.89 -0.17
C SER A 418 11.40 0.09 -0.87
N PHE A 419 12.64 0.54 -0.79
CA PHE A 419 13.79 -0.08 -1.45
C PHE A 419 15.03 -0.10 -0.54
N THR A 420 15.98 -0.96 -0.88
CA THR A 420 17.27 -1.10 -0.19
C THR A 420 18.36 -0.39 -0.95
N ILE A 421 19.52 -0.18 -0.30
CA ILE A 421 20.72 0.31 -0.97
C ILE A 421 21.11 -0.62 -2.14
N ASP A 422 21.07 -1.93 -1.92
CA ASP A 422 21.39 -2.92 -2.97
C ASP A 422 20.46 -2.76 -4.19
N GLY A 423 19.17 -2.47 -3.97
CA GLY A 423 18.23 -2.15 -5.03
C GLY A 423 18.63 -0.90 -5.80
N VAL A 424 18.94 0.20 -5.10
CA VAL A 424 19.40 1.44 -5.73
C VAL A 424 20.65 1.19 -6.57
N MET A 425 21.65 0.48 -6.03
CA MET A 425 22.90 0.21 -6.73
C MET A 425 22.73 -0.69 -7.96
N ALA A 426 21.77 -1.62 -7.93
CA ALA A 426 21.49 -2.53 -9.04
C ALA A 426 20.69 -1.86 -10.18
N VAL A 427 19.78 -0.93 -9.84
CA VAL A 427 18.80 -0.39 -10.78
C VAL A 427 19.16 1.02 -11.26
N VAL A 428 19.70 1.86 -10.37
CA VAL A 428 19.87 3.29 -10.59
C VAL A 428 21.33 3.62 -10.95
N ASN A 429 21.65 3.45 -12.22
CA ASN A 429 22.98 3.75 -12.77
C ASN A 429 22.94 4.46 -14.14
N ILE A 430 21.76 4.87 -14.61
CA ILE A 430 21.60 5.37 -15.97
C ILE A 430 21.90 6.87 -15.98
N GLY A 431 22.94 7.26 -16.74
CA GLY A 431 23.30 8.67 -16.92
C GLY A 431 23.94 9.33 -15.69
N LEU A 432 24.35 8.57 -14.67
CA LEU A 432 25.13 9.08 -13.55
C LEU A 432 26.64 9.02 -13.89
N PRO A 433 27.42 10.09 -13.62
CA PRO A 433 28.82 10.19 -14.02
C PRO A 433 29.74 9.21 -13.26
N ASP A 434 29.43 8.90 -12.00
CA ASP A 434 30.15 7.91 -11.18
C ASP A 434 29.19 7.22 -10.19
N VAL A 435 29.13 5.89 -10.24
CA VAL A 435 28.32 5.05 -9.35
C VAL A 435 28.72 5.23 -7.87
N ARG A 436 29.95 5.66 -7.58
CA ARG A 436 30.42 5.95 -6.21
C ARG A 436 29.71 7.18 -5.60
N LEU A 437 29.16 8.07 -6.42
CA LEU A 437 28.42 9.25 -5.97
C LEU A 437 26.98 8.93 -5.60
N THR A 438 26.45 7.76 -5.98
CA THR A 438 25.06 7.36 -5.69
C THR A 438 24.74 7.38 -4.20
N LEU A 439 25.65 6.89 -3.34
CA LEU A 439 25.42 6.88 -1.89
C LEU A 439 25.45 8.29 -1.26
N PRO A 440 26.47 9.14 -1.50
CA PRO A 440 26.44 10.54 -1.08
C PRO A 440 25.20 11.30 -1.55
N MET A 441 24.75 11.04 -2.78
CA MET A 441 23.55 11.69 -3.32
C MET A 441 22.26 11.16 -2.67
N LEU A 442 22.19 9.86 -2.37
CA LEU A 442 21.07 9.27 -1.62
C LEU A 442 20.98 9.87 -0.21
N GLU A 443 22.13 10.06 0.44
CA GLU A 443 22.24 10.77 1.72
C GLU A 443 21.78 12.23 1.60
N SER A 444 22.22 12.95 0.55
CA SER A 444 21.76 14.33 0.34
C SER A 444 20.24 14.42 0.08
N LEU A 445 19.66 13.49 -0.67
CA LEU A 445 18.21 13.43 -0.87
C LEU A 445 17.45 13.11 0.43
N LEU A 446 18.05 12.34 1.34
CA LEU A 446 17.52 12.08 2.66
C LEU A 446 17.58 13.35 3.53
N ASP A 447 18.72 14.03 3.59
CA ASP A 447 18.90 15.30 4.32
C ASP A 447 17.89 16.36 3.85
N LYS A 448 17.60 16.42 2.54
CA LYS A 448 16.62 17.32 1.91
C LYS A 448 15.16 16.89 2.12
N SER A 449 14.92 15.85 2.92
CA SER A 449 13.60 15.28 3.22
C SER A 449 12.82 14.89 1.96
N LEU A 450 13.51 14.40 0.93
CA LEU A 450 12.89 13.84 -0.29
C LEU A 450 12.68 12.33 -0.18
N LEU A 451 13.41 11.69 0.74
CA LEU A 451 13.31 10.28 1.08
C LEU A 451 12.92 10.13 2.55
N GLY A 452 12.18 9.08 2.87
CA GLY A 452 11.98 8.61 4.24
C GLY A 452 12.77 7.32 4.49
N THR A 453 13.11 7.05 5.74
CA THR A 453 13.74 5.78 6.14
C THR A 453 13.01 5.12 7.28
N PHE A 454 13.10 3.79 7.36
CA PHE A 454 12.62 3.01 8.49
C PHE A 454 13.46 1.74 8.64
N ASP A 455 13.50 1.21 9.86
CA ASP A 455 14.20 -0.03 10.16
C ASP A 455 13.35 -1.24 9.76
N HIS A 456 14.00 -2.23 9.16
CA HIS A 456 13.40 -3.49 8.77
C HIS A 456 14.28 -4.66 9.24
N SER A 457 13.73 -5.87 9.23
CA SER A 457 14.43 -7.10 9.66
C SER A 457 15.77 -7.35 8.95
N GLN A 458 15.96 -6.78 7.76
CA GLN A 458 17.17 -6.90 6.93
C GLN A 458 18.01 -5.61 6.87
N GLY A 459 17.75 -4.66 7.77
CA GLY A 459 18.44 -3.37 7.83
C GLY A 459 17.55 -2.20 7.39
N LYS A 460 18.21 -1.06 7.15
CA LYS A 460 17.53 0.20 6.86
C LYS A 460 16.96 0.21 5.45
N ARG A 461 15.70 0.63 5.31
CA ARG A 461 15.02 0.81 4.03
C ARG A 461 14.71 2.27 3.78
N PHE A 462 14.64 2.61 2.50
CA PHE A 462 14.33 3.94 2.00
C PHE A 462 12.98 3.90 1.29
N ARG A 463 12.26 5.01 1.28
CA ARG A 463 11.04 5.16 0.47
C ARG A 463 10.92 6.58 -0.03
N LEU A 464 10.39 6.74 -1.24
CA LEU A 464 9.87 8.02 -1.68
C LEU A 464 8.48 8.21 -1.05
N LEU A 465 8.16 9.43 -0.64
CA LEU A 465 6.76 9.80 -0.43
C LEU A 465 6.04 9.67 -1.78
N GLU A 466 4.83 9.13 -1.79
CA GLU A 466 4.10 8.84 -3.02
C GLU A 466 3.88 10.10 -3.87
N THR A 467 3.66 11.25 -3.21
CA THR A 467 3.66 12.60 -3.83
C THR A 467 4.93 12.86 -4.65
N THR A 468 6.10 12.70 -4.02
CA THR A 468 7.42 12.92 -4.61
C THR A 468 7.69 11.91 -5.73
N ARG A 469 7.28 10.66 -5.54
CA ARG A 469 7.45 9.58 -6.52
C ARG A 469 6.70 9.88 -7.82
N LEU A 470 5.42 10.25 -7.72
CA LEU A 470 4.59 10.60 -8.89
C LEU A 470 5.18 11.81 -9.64
N TYR A 471 5.63 12.82 -8.91
CA TYR A 471 6.27 13.99 -9.51
C TYR A 471 7.59 13.63 -10.21
N ALA A 472 8.45 12.83 -9.56
CA ALA A 472 9.69 12.34 -10.15
C ALA A 472 9.42 11.51 -11.42
N ARG A 473 8.34 10.72 -11.45
CA ARG A 473 7.87 9.99 -12.63
C ARG A 473 7.46 10.91 -13.78
N GLU A 474 6.72 11.99 -13.52
CA GLU A 474 6.38 12.99 -14.55
C GLU A 474 7.62 13.66 -15.16
N LYS A 475 8.68 13.87 -14.36
CA LYS A 475 9.97 14.38 -14.85
C LYS A 475 10.76 13.32 -15.61
N LEU A 476 10.67 12.04 -15.22
CA LEU A 476 11.36 10.92 -15.87
C LEU A 476 10.84 10.68 -17.30
N VAL A 477 9.52 10.73 -17.52
CA VAL A 477 8.88 10.50 -18.84
C VAL A 477 9.38 11.47 -19.93
N ARG A 478 10.00 12.59 -19.55
CA ARG A 478 10.58 13.56 -20.49
C ARG A 478 11.97 13.15 -21.04
N TYR A 479 12.50 12.00 -20.64
CA TYR A 479 13.82 11.49 -21.02
C TYR A 479 13.74 10.06 -21.62
N ASP A 480 14.61 9.74 -22.57
CA ASP A 480 14.57 8.51 -23.40
C ASP A 480 15.00 7.21 -22.66
N ASP A 481 15.32 7.26 -21.37
CA ASP A 481 15.93 6.14 -20.62
C ASP A 481 14.93 5.26 -19.83
N VAL A 482 13.63 5.55 -19.88
CA VAL A 482 12.60 4.83 -19.10
C VAL A 482 12.60 3.31 -19.34
N PRO A 483 12.64 2.81 -20.60
CA PRO A 483 12.59 1.36 -20.84
C PRO A 483 13.80 0.62 -20.25
N ARG A 484 14.99 1.23 -20.27
CA ARG A 484 16.22 0.66 -19.70
C ARG A 484 16.11 0.54 -18.17
N LEU A 485 15.59 1.59 -17.52
CA LEU A 485 15.40 1.61 -16.07
C LEU A 485 14.38 0.54 -15.64
N CYS A 486 13.24 0.46 -16.33
CA CYS A 486 12.23 -0.55 -16.03
C CYS A 486 12.76 -1.97 -16.21
N ARG A 487 13.57 -2.22 -17.25
CA ARG A 487 14.22 -3.52 -17.46
C ARG A 487 15.20 -3.88 -16.34
N ALA A 488 16.03 -2.93 -15.92
CA ALA A 488 16.96 -3.13 -14.79
C ALA A 488 16.21 -3.44 -13.49
N HIS A 489 15.11 -2.72 -13.21
CA HIS A 489 14.25 -2.99 -12.07
C HIS A 489 13.63 -4.39 -12.10
N ALA A 490 13.12 -4.82 -13.25
CA ALA A 490 12.56 -6.16 -13.42
C ALA A 490 13.60 -7.27 -13.28
N GLN A 491 14.83 -7.07 -13.77
CA GLN A 491 15.94 -8.02 -13.60
C GLN A 491 16.37 -8.13 -12.14
N TRP A 492 16.53 -7.00 -11.44
CA TRP A 492 16.83 -7.01 -10.01
C TRP A 492 15.71 -7.68 -9.19
N SER A 493 14.45 -7.40 -9.53
CA SER A 493 13.29 -8.06 -8.92
C SER A 493 13.31 -9.59 -9.10
N LEU A 494 13.79 -10.08 -10.24
CA LEU A 494 13.96 -11.51 -10.47
C LEU A 494 15.05 -12.10 -9.56
N THR A 495 16.21 -11.45 -9.46
CA THR A 495 17.30 -11.87 -8.55
C THR A 495 16.85 -11.87 -7.09
N LEU A 496 16.06 -10.88 -6.68
CA LEU A 496 15.43 -10.83 -5.36
C LEU A 496 14.53 -12.06 -5.11
N LEU A 497 13.70 -12.44 -6.09
CA LEU A 497 12.83 -13.61 -6.00
C LEU A 497 13.62 -14.94 -6.00
N GLU A 498 14.75 -15.01 -6.71
CA GLU A 498 15.65 -16.16 -6.67
C GLU A 498 16.23 -16.38 -5.27
N HIS A 499 16.70 -15.32 -4.61
CA HIS A 499 17.12 -15.39 -3.20
C HIS A 499 15.94 -15.77 -2.29
N ALA A 500 14.77 -15.18 -2.51
CA ALA A 500 13.57 -15.51 -1.74
C ALA A 500 13.23 -17.01 -1.85
N ARG A 501 13.41 -17.63 -3.03
CA ARG A 501 13.20 -19.08 -3.19
C ARG A 501 14.22 -19.92 -2.44
N GLN A 502 15.51 -19.54 -2.46
CA GLN A 502 16.55 -20.26 -1.72
C GLN A 502 16.30 -20.22 -0.20
N ASP A 503 15.85 -19.07 0.30
CA ASP A 503 15.52 -18.87 1.71
C ASP A 503 14.32 -19.70 2.20
N LEU A 504 13.47 -20.20 1.29
CA LEU A 504 12.34 -21.06 1.66
C LEU A 504 12.77 -22.33 2.39
N GLU A 505 13.97 -22.83 2.11
CA GLU A 505 14.52 -24.05 2.72
C GLU A 505 15.20 -23.80 4.06
N GLN A 506 15.62 -22.55 4.29
CA GLN A 506 16.49 -22.19 5.42
C GLN A 506 15.72 -21.47 6.53
N LEU A 507 14.65 -20.75 6.18
CA LEU A 507 13.90 -19.91 7.10
C LEU A 507 12.56 -20.51 7.49
N SER A 508 12.09 -20.19 8.70
CA SER A 508 10.71 -20.44 9.07
C SER A 508 9.76 -19.58 8.21
N GLN A 509 8.50 -20.02 8.09
CA GLN A 509 7.48 -19.30 7.33
C GLN A 509 7.28 -17.86 7.81
N GLU A 510 7.27 -17.64 9.13
CA GLU A 510 7.10 -16.30 9.73
C GLU A 510 8.26 -15.37 9.37
N VAL A 511 9.50 -15.82 9.57
CA VAL A 511 10.70 -15.03 9.28
C VAL A 511 10.81 -14.71 7.80
N TRP A 512 10.51 -15.68 6.94
CA TRP A 512 10.50 -15.47 5.49
C TRP A 512 9.42 -14.46 5.08
N THR A 513 8.21 -14.57 5.62
CA THR A 513 7.09 -13.67 5.28
C THR A 513 7.39 -12.25 5.77
N GLN A 514 7.93 -12.10 6.98
CA GLN A 514 8.38 -10.81 7.49
C GLN A 514 9.45 -10.19 6.59
N ARG A 515 10.37 -10.99 6.05
CA ARG A 515 11.46 -10.54 5.17
C ARG A 515 10.98 -10.09 3.78
N TYR A 516 10.10 -10.86 3.14
CA TYR A 516 9.80 -10.67 1.71
C TYR A 516 8.42 -10.06 1.40
N SER A 517 7.49 -10.02 2.37
CA SER A 517 6.15 -9.43 2.16
C SER A 517 6.18 -7.98 1.68
N ILE A 518 7.16 -7.21 2.16
CA ILE A 518 7.34 -5.80 1.81
C ILE A 518 7.70 -5.57 0.33
N GLU A 519 8.14 -6.60 -0.38
CA GLU A 519 8.55 -6.52 -1.77
C GLU A 519 7.40 -6.71 -2.76
N ILE A 520 6.17 -6.94 -2.28
CA ILE A 520 5.03 -7.25 -3.14
C ILE A 520 4.77 -6.16 -4.21
N ASP A 521 4.92 -4.89 -3.85
CA ASP A 521 4.69 -3.78 -4.78
C ASP A 521 5.83 -3.60 -5.79
N THR A 522 7.06 -3.94 -5.39
CA THR A 522 8.21 -4.10 -6.29
C THR A 522 7.88 -5.13 -7.37
N ILE A 523 7.38 -6.31 -6.96
CA ILE A 523 7.06 -7.40 -7.89
C ILE A 523 5.87 -7.04 -8.80
N ARG A 524 4.82 -6.40 -8.26
CA ARG A 524 3.69 -5.89 -9.06
C ARG A 524 4.16 -4.91 -10.14
N ALA A 525 5.01 -3.96 -9.77
CA ALA A 525 5.53 -2.97 -10.70
C ALA A 525 6.35 -3.63 -11.82
N ALA A 526 7.22 -4.59 -11.46
CA ALA A 526 8.02 -5.34 -12.42
C ALA A 526 7.16 -6.16 -13.40
N LEU A 527 6.15 -6.89 -12.89
CA LEU A 527 5.21 -7.67 -13.72
C LEU A 527 4.35 -6.79 -14.63
N THR A 528 3.85 -5.67 -14.09
CA THR A 528 3.04 -4.70 -14.86
C THR A 528 3.83 -4.16 -16.05
N TRP A 529 5.09 -3.78 -15.83
CA TRP A 529 5.95 -3.34 -16.92
C TRP A 529 6.26 -4.48 -17.89
N ALA A 530 6.65 -5.66 -17.39
CA ALA A 530 7.07 -6.78 -18.22
C ALA A 530 5.97 -7.29 -19.17
N PHE A 531 4.69 -7.23 -18.75
CA PHE A 531 3.54 -7.58 -19.58
C PHE A 531 2.91 -6.40 -20.35
N SER A 532 3.49 -5.20 -20.25
CA SER A 532 3.05 -4.04 -21.04
C SER A 532 3.49 -4.16 -22.51
N ALA A 533 2.97 -3.29 -23.38
CA ALA A 533 3.32 -3.28 -24.81
C ALA A 533 4.82 -3.00 -25.07
N GLU A 534 5.49 -2.30 -24.15
CA GLU A 534 6.91 -1.94 -24.23
C GLU A 534 7.79 -2.84 -23.33
N GLY A 535 7.18 -3.87 -22.72
CA GLY A 535 7.81 -4.75 -21.75
C GLY A 535 8.57 -5.93 -22.35
N ASP A 536 9.27 -6.66 -21.47
CA ASP A 536 9.90 -7.94 -21.78
C ASP A 536 9.03 -9.10 -21.27
N ARG A 537 8.20 -9.65 -22.16
CA ARG A 537 7.25 -10.72 -21.83
C ARG A 537 7.94 -11.97 -21.27
N GLN A 538 9.13 -12.31 -21.77
CA GLN A 538 9.87 -13.48 -21.30
C GLN A 538 10.33 -13.28 -19.85
N LEU A 539 10.81 -12.09 -19.52
CA LEU A 539 11.13 -11.72 -18.14
C LEU A 539 9.87 -11.70 -17.24
N GLY A 540 8.72 -11.27 -17.77
CA GLY A 540 7.43 -11.34 -17.08
C GLY A 540 7.03 -12.77 -16.71
N VAL A 541 7.28 -13.73 -17.60
CA VAL A 541 7.06 -15.16 -17.33
C VAL A 541 7.98 -15.65 -16.20
N GLU A 542 9.28 -15.37 -16.24
CA GLU A 542 10.19 -15.80 -15.16
C GLU A 542 9.83 -15.13 -13.83
N LEU A 543 9.52 -13.83 -13.80
CA LEU A 543 9.04 -13.15 -12.60
C LEU A 543 7.79 -13.82 -12.02
N THR A 544 6.83 -14.19 -12.88
CA THR A 544 5.59 -14.88 -12.47
C THR A 544 5.91 -16.22 -11.83
N LEU A 545 6.77 -17.02 -12.48
CA LEU A 545 7.17 -18.34 -11.98
C LEU A 545 7.92 -18.27 -10.65
N HIS A 546 8.81 -17.27 -10.50
CA HIS A 546 9.63 -17.11 -9.31
C HIS A 546 8.86 -16.49 -8.13
N SER A 547 7.82 -15.69 -8.39
CA SER A 547 7.02 -15.01 -7.36
C SER A 547 5.90 -15.84 -6.73
N SER A 548 5.59 -17.04 -7.25
CA SER A 548 4.59 -17.98 -6.68
C SER A 548 4.59 -18.06 -5.14
N PRO A 549 5.74 -18.26 -4.45
CA PRO A 549 5.76 -18.38 -2.99
C PRO A 549 5.22 -17.15 -2.27
N LEU A 550 5.50 -15.96 -2.81
CA LEU A 550 5.12 -14.68 -2.22
C LEU A 550 3.60 -14.49 -2.29
N TRP A 551 3.01 -14.71 -3.47
CA TRP A 551 1.56 -14.60 -3.64
C TRP A 551 0.79 -15.58 -2.77
N LEU A 552 1.23 -16.85 -2.74
CA LEU A 552 0.54 -17.89 -1.97
C LEU A 552 0.63 -17.62 -0.45
N ARG A 553 1.79 -17.19 0.06
CA ARG A 553 1.95 -16.88 1.50
C ARG A 553 1.20 -15.63 1.93
N LEU A 554 1.10 -14.62 1.06
CA LEU A 554 0.25 -13.44 1.27
C LEU A 554 -1.24 -13.72 0.96
N SER A 555 -1.56 -14.96 0.57
CA SER A 555 -2.89 -15.40 0.13
C SER A 555 -3.42 -14.63 -1.10
N LEU A 556 -2.60 -13.94 -1.88
CA LEU A 556 -3.01 -13.17 -3.06
C LEU A 556 -3.25 -14.06 -4.29
N VAL A 557 -4.03 -15.13 -4.13
CA VAL A 557 -4.21 -16.20 -5.14
C VAL A 557 -4.89 -15.71 -6.42
N ARG A 558 -5.89 -14.84 -6.30
CA ARG A 558 -6.61 -14.29 -7.47
C ARG A 558 -5.70 -13.41 -8.33
N GLU A 559 -4.97 -12.51 -7.68
CA GLU A 559 -4.02 -11.64 -8.37
C GLU A 559 -2.91 -12.47 -9.05
N TYR A 560 -2.40 -13.49 -8.38
CA TYR A 560 -1.45 -14.42 -8.99
C TYR A 560 -2.02 -15.15 -10.20
N GLN A 561 -3.30 -15.53 -10.15
CA GLN A 561 -3.98 -16.13 -11.31
C GLN A 561 -3.97 -15.19 -12.51
N ASP A 562 -4.20 -13.90 -12.30
CA ASP A 562 -4.20 -12.90 -13.36
C ASP A 562 -2.81 -12.77 -14.01
N TRP A 563 -1.74 -12.77 -13.19
CA TRP A 563 -0.35 -12.79 -13.69
C TRP A 563 -0.01 -14.07 -14.47
N VAL A 564 -0.42 -15.23 -13.97
CA VAL A 564 -0.25 -16.51 -14.69
C VAL A 564 -0.99 -16.51 -16.03
N ASN A 565 -2.22 -16.00 -16.05
CA ASN A 565 -3.01 -15.89 -17.29
C ASN A 565 -2.37 -14.92 -18.30
N LEU A 566 -1.79 -13.81 -17.82
CA LEU A 566 -1.03 -12.89 -18.67
C LEU A 566 0.22 -13.55 -19.25
N GLY A 567 0.88 -14.42 -18.49
CA GLY A 567 2.06 -15.18 -18.94
C GLY A 567 1.75 -16.28 -19.95
N LEU A 568 0.58 -16.92 -19.88
CA LEU A 568 0.19 -17.98 -20.81
C LEU A 568 0.05 -17.45 -22.25
N PRO A 569 0.48 -18.23 -23.27
CA PRO A 569 0.39 -17.80 -24.67
C PRO A 569 -1.07 -17.72 -25.11
N ARG A 570 -1.40 -16.73 -25.96
CA ARG A 570 -2.67 -16.74 -26.69
C ARG A 570 -2.59 -17.80 -27.81
N GLN A 571 -3.72 -18.33 -28.29
CA GLN A 571 -3.77 -19.42 -29.29
C GLN A 571 -2.89 -19.20 -30.54
N LEU A 572 -2.62 -17.95 -30.93
CA LEU A 572 -1.76 -17.61 -32.08
C LEU A 572 -0.25 -17.58 -31.75
N GLU A 573 0.13 -17.61 -30.46
CA GLU A 573 1.51 -17.47 -29.95
C GLU A 573 2.06 -18.78 -29.36
N GLU A 574 1.24 -19.84 -29.28
CA GLU A 574 1.62 -21.14 -28.69
C GLU A 574 2.85 -21.78 -29.35
N ALA A 575 3.06 -21.53 -30.64
CA ALA A 575 4.18 -22.07 -31.40
C ALA A 575 5.53 -21.39 -31.10
N LEU A 576 5.53 -20.22 -30.45
CA LEU A 576 6.72 -19.41 -30.20
C LEU A 576 7.23 -19.51 -28.76
N MET A 577 6.43 -20.05 -27.83
CA MET A 577 6.82 -20.17 -26.43
C MET A 577 7.68 -21.41 -26.19
N ASP A 578 8.72 -21.26 -25.37
CA ASP A 578 9.52 -22.38 -24.90
C ASP A 578 8.64 -23.38 -24.13
N ARG A 579 8.76 -24.67 -24.50
CA ARG A 579 7.91 -25.74 -23.97
C ARG A 579 8.08 -25.91 -22.47
N ARG A 580 9.28 -25.69 -21.95
CA ARG A 580 9.56 -25.77 -20.50
C ARG A 580 8.90 -24.60 -19.77
N GLN A 581 8.97 -23.38 -20.29
CA GLN A 581 8.25 -22.24 -19.71
C GLN A 581 6.73 -22.44 -19.72
N ARG A 582 6.17 -22.92 -20.84
CA ARG A 582 4.74 -23.23 -20.96
C ARG A 582 4.31 -24.26 -19.92
N MET A 583 5.05 -25.37 -19.80
CA MET A 583 4.82 -26.42 -18.80
C MET A 583 4.82 -25.86 -17.36
N ARG A 584 5.79 -25.01 -17.02
CA ARG A 584 5.90 -24.37 -15.69
C ARG A 584 4.67 -23.48 -15.40
N LEU A 585 4.25 -22.65 -16.36
CA LEU A 585 3.08 -21.77 -16.20
C LEU A 585 1.76 -22.56 -16.12
N LEU A 586 1.58 -23.56 -16.99
CA LEU A 586 0.41 -24.42 -16.97
C LEU A 586 0.29 -25.18 -15.65
N THR A 587 1.42 -25.62 -15.09
CA THR A 587 1.44 -26.23 -13.75
C THR A 587 0.90 -25.25 -12.70
N MET A 588 1.39 -24.01 -12.68
CA MET A 588 0.88 -22.97 -11.76
C MET A 588 -0.60 -22.66 -12.00
N SER A 589 -1.05 -22.62 -13.26
CA SER A 589 -2.46 -22.40 -13.60
C SER A 589 -3.35 -23.54 -13.10
N GLY A 590 -2.99 -24.79 -13.40
CA GLY A 590 -3.71 -25.98 -12.93
C GLY A 590 -3.75 -26.03 -11.41
N SER A 591 -2.66 -25.62 -10.77
CA SER A 591 -2.55 -25.47 -9.34
C SER A 591 -3.56 -24.48 -8.75
N ILE A 592 -3.56 -23.24 -9.24
CA ILE A 592 -4.46 -22.19 -8.77
C ILE A 592 -5.93 -22.54 -9.07
N LEU A 593 -6.23 -23.11 -10.25
CA LEU A 593 -7.57 -23.53 -10.62
C LEU A 593 -8.17 -24.51 -9.62
N MET A 594 -7.38 -25.46 -9.13
CA MET A 594 -7.82 -26.40 -8.11
C MET A 594 -8.20 -25.71 -6.79
N LEU A 595 -7.43 -24.71 -6.35
CA LEU A 595 -7.71 -23.96 -5.12
C LEU A 595 -8.92 -23.02 -5.24
N THR A 596 -9.16 -22.50 -6.45
CA THR A 596 -10.14 -21.44 -6.70
C THR A 596 -11.50 -21.98 -7.16
N TYR A 597 -11.48 -22.90 -8.12
CA TYR A 597 -12.66 -23.46 -8.79
C TYR A 597 -12.80 -24.98 -8.63
N GLY A 598 -11.79 -25.69 -8.12
CA GLY A 598 -11.82 -27.15 -7.99
C GLY A 598 -11.61 -27.90 -9.31
N ALA A 599 -12.00 -29.17 -9.35
CA ALA A 599 -11.89 -30.01 -10.54
C ALA A 599 -12.97 -29.68 -11.57
N GLY A 600 -12.61 -29.73 -12.85
CA GLY A 600 -13.49 -29.44 -13.98
C GLY A 600 -12.77 -29.52 -15.33
N GLN A 601 -13.49 -29.29 -16.43
CA GLN A 601 -12.96 -29.46 -17.78
C GLN A 601 -11.68 -28.63 -18.04
N LYS A 602 -11.68 -27.34 -17.68
CA LYS A 602 -10.51 -26.48 -17.85
C LYS A 602 -9.28 -27.00 -17.09
N MET A 603 -9.48 -27.58 -15.90
CA MET A 603 -8.40 -28.18 -15.12
C MET A 603 -7.84 -29.42 -15.83
N ARG A 604 -8.72 -30.27 -16.40
CA ARG A 604 -8.33 -31.46 -17.17
C ARG A 604 -7.50 -31.09 -18.39
N GLU A 605 -7.92 -30.08 -19.14
CA GLU A 605 -7.20 -29.58 -20.32
C GLU A 605 -5.79 -29.09 -19.94
N VAL A 606 -5.69 -28.28 -18.87
CA VAL A 606 -4.40 -27.78 -18.39
C VAL A 606 -3.46 -28.91 -17.97
N TRP A 607 -3.92 -29.86 -17.14
CA TRP A 607 -3.07 -30.98 -16.71
C TRP A 607 -2.71 -31.95 -17.83
N GLN A 608 -3.55 -32.07 -18.85
CA GLN A 608 -3.19 -32.84 -20.05
C GLN A 608 -2.04 -32.16 -20.80
N LEU A 609 -2.10 -30.85 -21.02
CA LEU A 609 -1.01 -30.10 -21.65
C LEU A 609 0.30 -30.17 -20.84
N VAL A 610 0.23 -30.10 -19.51
CA VAL A 610 1.42 -30.31 -18.65
C VAL A 610 2.00 -31.71 -18.86
N SER A 611 1.15 -32.75 -18.93
CA SER A 611 1.58 -34.13 -19.19
C SER A 611 2.30 -34.24 -20.53
N ASP A 612 1.70 -33.69 -21.59
CA ASP A 612 2.23 -33.76 -22.95
C ASP A 612 3.59 -33.06 -23.06
N ASP A 613 3.74 -31.90 -22.40
CA ASP A 613 5.00 -31.16 -22.37
C ASP A 613 6.07 -31.84 -21.53
N ALA A 614 5.71 -32.38 -20.36
CA ALA A 614 6.63 -33.11 -19.50
C ALA A 614 7.10 -34.43 -20.15
N GLU A 615 6.22 -35.08 -20.92
CA GLU A 615 6.57 -36.24 -21.75
C GLU A 615 7.57 -35.87 -22.84
N ALA A 616 7.28 -34.80 -23.61
CA ALA A 616 8.15 -34.34 -24.68
C ALA A 616 9.53 -33.86 -24.20
N LEU A 617 9.62 -33.32 -22.99
CA LEU A 617 10.87 -32.79 -22.40
C LEU A 617 11.66 -33.82 -21.57
N ASP A 618 11.13 -35.03 -21.41
CA ASP A 618 11.63 -36.05 -20.48
C ASP A 618 11.81 -35.56 -19.04
N ASP A 619 10.87 -34.74 -18.56
CA ASP A 619 10.91 -34.12 -17.24
C ASP A 619 10.07 -34.92 -16.22
N SER A 620 10.74 -35.81 -15.48
CA SER A 620 10.10 -36.67 -14.47
C SER A 620 9.39 -35.90 -13.35
N GLU A 621 9.87 -34.71 -13.00
CA GLU A 621 9.29 -33.92 -11.92
C GLU A 621 7.92 -33.36 -12.32
N TYR A 622 7.82 -32.80 -13.52
CA TYR A 622 6.55 -32.31 -14.05
C TYR A 622 5.60 -33.43 -14.46
N ARG A 623 6.13 -34.61 -14.86
CA ARG A 623 5.30 -35.82 -15.02
C ARG A 623 4.63 -36.22 -13.69
N LEU A 624 5.35 -36.17 -12.57
CA LEU A 624 4.76 -36.41 -11.24
C LEU A 624 3.67 -35.38 -10.92
N ARG A 625 3.90 -34.08 -11.18
CA ARG A 625 2.88 -33.03 -10.97
C ARG A 625 1.63 -33.25 -11.83
N ALA A 626 1.80 -33.63 -13.10
CA ALA A 626 0.69 -33.95 -14.00
C ALA A 626 -0.12 -35.17 -13.51
N LEU A 627 0.55 -36.23 -13.06
CA LEU A 627 -0.11 -37.41 -12.47
C LEU A 627 -0.89 -37.03 -11.21
N TRP A 628 -0.35 -36.15 -10.37
CA TRP A 628 -1.07 -35.65 -9.21
C TRP A 628 -2.34 -34.87 -9.59
N GLY A 629 -2.25 -33.97 -10.58
CA GLY A 629 -3.38 -33.22 -11.10
C GLY A 629 -4.48 -34.12 -11.70
N LYS A 630 -4.08 -35.13 -12.49
CA LYS A 630 -4.98 -36.17 -13.04
C LYS A 630 -5.65 -37.00 -11.95
N TRP A 631 -4.90 -37.39 -10.92
CA TRP A 631 -5.46 -38.13 -9.78
C TRP A 631 -6.49 -37.30 -9.02
N ASN A 632 -6.23 -36.01 -8.81
CA ASN A 632 -7.17 -35.13 -8.12
C ASN A 632 -8.46 -34.95 -8.92
N ASP A 633 -8.37 -34.77 -10.24
CA ASP A 633 -9.52 -34.78 -11.15
C ASP A 633 -10.32 -36.07 -11.00
N HIS A 634 -9.67 -37.24 -11.14
CA HIS A 634 -10.34 -38.54 -10.98
C HIS A 634 -11.02 -38.70 -9.62
N THR A 635 -10.39 -38.22 -8.54
CA THR A 635 -10.98 -38.27 -7.20
C THR A 635 -12.24 -37.40 -7.10
N CYS A 636 -12.21 -36.19 -7.67
CA CYS A 636 -13.35 -35.28 -7.62
C CYS A 636 -14.49 -35.68 -8.57
N SER A 637 -14.18 -36.32 -9.71
CA SER A 637 -15.17 -36.86 -10.66
C SER A 637 -15.72 -38.25 -10.28
N ASN A 638 -15.42 -38.76 -9.08
CA ASN A 638 -15.78 -40.12 -8.63
C ASN A 638 -15.26 -41.25 -9.54
N ARG A 639 -14.12 -41.06 -10.20
CA ARG A 639 -13.42 -42.04 -11.06
C ARG A 639 -12.28 -42.73 -10.30
N HIS A 640 -12.60 -43.35 -9.17
CA HIS A 640 -11.59 -43.83 -8.21
C HIS A 640 -10.75 -45.02 -8.72
N VAL A 641 -11.27 -45.82 -9.65
CA VAL A 641 -10.51 -46.90 -10.32
C VAL A 641 -9.36 -46.32 -11.13
N GLN A 642 -9.64 -45.30 -11.95
CA GLN A 642 -8.62 -44.57 -12.70
C GLN A 642 -7.67 -43.83 -11.75
N GLY A 643 -8.21 -43.23 -10.67
CA GLY A 643 -7.39 -42.63 -9.61
C GLY A 643 -6.36 -43.60 -9.00
N THR A 644 -6.76 -44.85 -8.76
CA THR A 644 -5.85 -45.88 -8.25
C THR A 644 -4.74 -46.21 -9.25
N GLN A 645 -5.05 -46.31 -10.54
CA GLN A 645 -4.05 -46.54 -11.58
C GLN A 645 -3.04 -45.40 -11.65
N VAL A 646 -3.51 -44.15 -11.58
CA VAL A 646 -2.64 -42.96 -11.58
C VAL A 646 -1.77 -42.89 -10.32
N ALA A 647 -2.30 -43.28 -9.15
CA ALA A 647 -1.53 -43.34 -7.91
C ALA A 647 -0.38 -44.37 -8.00
N GLU A 648 -0.61 -45.53 -8.61
CA GLU A 648 0.43 -46.54 -8.83
C GLU A 648 1.47 -46.08 -9.87
N GLN A 649 1.06 -45.40 -10.94
CA GLN A 649 1.98 -44.76 -11.88
C GLN A 649 2.85 -43.70 -11.19
N PHE A 650 2.26 -42.87 -10.34
CA PHE A 650 2.97 -41.86 -9.55
C PHE A 650 4.01 -42.52 -8.63
N LEU A 651 3.62 -43.57 -7.90
CA LEU A 651 4.53 -44.31 -7.02
C LEU A 651 5.66 -44.99 -7.80
N ALA A 652 5.37 -45.57 -8.97
CA ALA A 652 6.38 -46.20 -9.82
C ALA A 652 7.42 -45.19 -10.32
N LEU A 653 6.97 -44.04 -10.84
CA LEU A 653 7.84 -42.96 -11.32
C LEU A 653 8.63 -42.32 -10.16
N GLY A 654 8.01 -42.17 -9.00
CA GLY A 654 8.61 -41.56 -7.81
C GLY A 654 9.61 -42.44 -7.05
N LYS A 655 9.86 -43.69 -7.48
CA LYS A 655 10.86 -44.57 -6.84
C LYS A 655 12.28 -44.03 -7.00
N ASP A 656 12.59 -43.50 -8.18
CA ASP A 656 13.92 -43.00 -8.52
C ASP A 656 14.11 -41.52 -8.14
N TYR A 657 13.02 -40.86 -7.72
CA TYR A 657 12.97 -39.44 -7.41
C TYR A 657 13.19 -39.20 -5.91
N ARG A 658 14.34 -38.61 -5.54
CA ARG A 658 14.85 -38.49 -4.16
C ARG A 658 14.14 -37.44 -3.28
N ILE A 659 12.86 -37.17 -3.51
CA ILE A 659 12.07 -36.25 -2.67
C ILE A 659 11.18 -37.08 -1.74
N ALA A 660 11.46 -36.97 -0.44
CA ALA A 660 10.76 -37.71 0.62
C ALA A 660 9.23 -37.56 0.56
N ASP A 661 8.75 -36.38 0.16
CA ASP A 661 7.32 -36.07 0.09
C ASP A 661 6.60 -36.76 -1.08
N CYS A 662 7.32 -37.18 -2.13
CA CYS A 662 6.71 -37.96 -3.22
C CYS A 662 6.20 -39.30 -2.71
N GLN A 663 6.94 -39.95 -1.82
CA GLN A 663 6.52 -41.23 -1.24
C GLN A 663 5.32 -41.07 -0.31
N LEU A 664 5.31 -40.02 0.52
CA LEU A 664 4.16 -39.65 1.35
C LEU A 664 2.91 -39.41 0.48
N LEU A 665 3.05 -38.56 -0.55
CA LEU A 665 1.95 -38.17 -1.42
C LEU A 665 1.40 -39.34 -2.22
N GLY A 666 2.24 -40.12 -2.90
CA GLY A 666 1.80 -41.27 -3.69
C GLY A 666 1.04 -42.31 -2.86
N LYS A 667 1.53 -42.61 -1.65
CA LYS A 667 0.85 -43.52 -0.72
C LYS A 667 -0.47 -42.96 -0.22
N ARG A 668 -0.55 -41.63 0.02
CA ARG A 668 -1.80 -40.94 0.34
C ARG A 668 -2.81 -40.98 -0.82
N MET A 669 -2.37 -40.80 -2.06
CA MET A 669 -3.22 -40.89 -3.25
C MET A 669 -3.84 -42.29 -3.36
N ARG A 670 -3.04 -43.33 -3.15
CA ARG A 670 -3.50 -44.72 -3.07
C ARG A 670 -4.51 -44.93 -1.94
N ALA A 671 -4.19 -44.46 -0.72
CA ALA A 671 -5.07 -44.57 0.43
C ALA A 671 -6.43 -43.88 0.21
N THR A 672 -6.41 -42.71 -0.41
CA THR A 672 -7.61 -41.91 -0.70
C THR A 672 -8.50 -42.61 -1.72
N SER A 673 -7.91 -43.15 -2.80
CA SER A 673 -8.66 -43.87 -3.84
C SER A 673 -9.30 -45.14 -3.25
N ALA A 674 -8.55 -45.89 -2.43
CA ALA A 674 -9.07 -47.06 -1.71
C ALA A 674 -10.19 -46.69 -0.71
N PHE A 675 -10.06 -45.56 0.00
CA PHE A 675 -11.08 -45.07 0.93
C PHE A 675 -12.42 -44.85 0.21
N TYR A 676 -12.43 -44.09 -0.89
CA TYR A 676 -13.66 -43.81 -1.65
C TYR A 676 -14.23 -45.08 -2.31
N MET A 677 -13.38 -46.02 -2.71
CA MET A 677 -13.81 -47.34 -3.19
C MET A 677 -14.37 -48.27 -2.11
N GLY A 678 -14.39 -47.85 -0.85
CA GLY A 678 -14.85 -48.68 0.26
C GLY A 678 -13.86 -49.80 0.61
N ASP A 679 -12.61 -49.77 0.16
CA ASP A 679 -11.59 -50.73 0.62
C ASP A 679 -10.87 -50.17 1.86
N MET A 680 -11.55 -50.22 3.01
CA MET A 680 -11.02 -49.68 4.26
C MET A 680 -9.75 -50.40 4.74
N LYS A 681 -9.56 -51.67 4.34
CA LYS A 681 -8.35 -52.43 4.68
C LYS A 681 -7.13 -51.83 3.99
N THR A 682 -7.21 -51.66 2.67
CA THR A 682 -6.12 -51.06 1.88
C THR A 682 -5.94 -49.59 2.24
N ALA A 683 -7.03 -48.83 2.43
CA ALA A 683 -6.96 -47.43 2.84
C ALA A 683 -6.19 -47.25 4.16
N ARG A 684 -6.52 -48.06 5.17
CA ARG A 684 -5.83 -48.03 6.48
C ARG A 684 -4.36 -48.39 6.37
N GLN A 685 -4.02 -49.43 5.61
CA GLN A 685 -2.63 -49.81 5.43
C GLN A 685 -1.83 -48.70 4.73
N ALA A 686 -2.33 -48.22 3.59
CA ALA A 686 -1.64 -47.22 2.78
C ALA A 686 -1.47 -45.87 3.50
N ILE A 687 -2.44 -45.46 4.34
CA ILE A 687 -2.31 -44.19 5.07
C ILE A 687 -1.29 -44.25 6.22
N GLU A 688 -1.17 -45.40 6.90
CA GLU A 688 -0.10 -45.60 7.90
C GLU A 688 1.28 -45.68 7.23
N GLU A 689 1.38 -46.35 6.08
CA GLU A 689 2.60 -46.36 5.26
C GLU A 689 2.99 -44.95 4.76
N ALA A 690 2.00 -44.10 4.47
CA ALA A 690 2.23 -42.71 4.09
C ALA A 690 2.78 -41.92 5.29
N LEU A 691 2.12 -41.99 6.45
CA LEU A 691 2.53 -41.23 7.65
C LEU A 691 3.89 -41.67 8.22
N GLY A 692 4.30 -42.91 7.98
CA GLY A 692 5.63 -43.44 8.28
C GLY A 692 6.70 -43.14 7.24
N ALA A 693 6.36 -42.52 6.10
CA ALA A 693 7.36 -42.11 5.11
C ALA A 693 8.28 -41.00 5.65
N PRO A 694 9.55 -40.94 5.21
CA PRO A 694 10.47 -39.87 5.58
C PRO A 694 9.88 -38.50 5.25
N ARG A 695 10.25 -37.48 6.03
CA ARG A 695 9.80 -36.10 5.83
C ARG A 695 10.94 -35.27 5.23
N SER A 696 10.64 -34.47 4.21
CA SER A 696 11.59 -33.42 3.80
C SER A 696 11.58 -32.29 4.84
N ARG A 697 12.75 -31.71 5.14
CA ARG A 697 12.82 -30.44 5.89
C ARG A 697 12.24 -29.28 5.07
N SER A 698 12.35 -29.37 3.75
CA SER A 698 11.89 -28.40 2.75
C SER A 698 10.67 -28.91 1.99
N SER A 699 9.62 -29.33 2.71
CA SER A 699 8.35 -29.67 2.06
C SER A 699 7.73 -28.38 1.51
N HIS A 700 8.08 -28.02 0.27
CA HIS A 700 7.54 -26.84 -0.38
C HIS A 700 6.07 -27.12 -0.71
N ILE A 701 5.20 -26.61 0.16
CA ILE A 701 3.73 -26.52 0.00
C ILE A 701 3.35 -25.97 -1.39
N ILE A 702 4.26 -25.21 -2.00
CA ILE A 702 4.09 -24.38 -3.20
C ILE A 702 3.75 -25.18 -4.46
N ASP A 703 4.00 -26.49 -4.50
CA ASP A 703 3.66 -27.31 -5.68
C ASP A 703 2.45 -28.26 -5.50
N MET A 704 1.98 -28.49 -4.26
CA MET A 704 0.93 -29.50 -3.97
C MET A 704 -0.22 -28.98 -3.08
N HIS A 705 -0.39 -27.65 -3.02
CA HIS A 705 -1.46 -26.86 -2.39
C HIS A 705 -1.67 -26.96 -0.88
N PHE A 706 -1.33 -28.08 -0.27
CA PHE A 706 -1.58 -28.36 1.14
C PHE A 706 -0.39 -29.08 1.77
N ASP A 707 -0.25 -28.97 3.09
CA ASP A 707 0.68 -29.83 3.83
C ASP A 707 0.21 -31.29 3.72
N GLN A 708 1.02 -32.12 3.07
CA GLN A 708 0.66 -33.50 2.73
C GLN A 708 0.53 -34.39 3.97
N ARG A 709 1.19 -34.04 5.08
CA ARG A 709 1.09 -34.79 6.33
C ARG A 709 -0.22 -34.48 7.05
N ILE A 710 -0.61 -33.21 7.13
CA ILE A 710 -1.92 -32.81 7.65
C ILE A 710 -3.05 -33.38 6.79
N ALA A 711 -2.89 -33.39 5.47
CA ALA A 711 -3.84 -34.04 4.57
C ALA A 711 -3.92 -35.56 4.80
N ALA A 712 -2.80 -36.23 5.07
CA ALA A 712 -2.77 -37.65 5.40
C ALA A 712 -3.40 -37.95 6.78
N GLN A 713 -3.16 -37.10 7.78
CA GLN A 713 -3.78 -37.20 9.11
C GLN A 713 -5.30 -36.99 9.04
N SER A 714 -5.76 -36.09 8.17
CA SER A 714 -7.17 -35.87 7.87
C SER A 714 -7.83 -37.17 7.39
N LEU A 715 -7.26 -37.79 6.35
CA LEU A 715 -7.76 -39.06 5.83
C LEU A 715 -7.69 -40.19 6.87
N ARG A 716 -6.61 -40.27 7.66
CA ARG A 716 -6.49 -41.26 8.74
C ARG A 716 -7.66 -41.14 9.72
N ALA A 717 -8.04 -39.93 10.10
CA ALA A 717 -9.17 -39.74 11.00
C ALA A 717 -10.51 -40.21 10.39
N GLN A 718 -10.73 -39.97 9.09
CA GLN A 718 -11.90 -40.48 8.36
C GLN A 718 -11.91 -42.01 8.28
N VAL A 719 -10.77 -42.63 7.98
CA VAL A 719 -10.62 -44.10 8.00
C VAL A 719 -10.95 -44.65 9.40
N GLN A 720 -10.38 -44.06 10.46
CA GLN A 720 -10.65 -44.47 11.84
C GLN A 720 -12.14 -44.37 12.20
N LEU A 721 -12.83 -43.32 11.72
CA LEU A 721 -14.26 -43.19 11.91
C LEU A 721 -15.02 -44.34 11.25
N LEU A 722 -14.78 -44.61 9.96
CA LEU A 722 -15.55 -45.60 9.21
C LEU A 722 -15.28 -47.05 9.64
N ILE A 723 -14.08 -47.37 10.13
CA ILE A 723 -13.78 -48.68 10.74
C ILE A 723 -14.33 -48.81 12.17
N GLY A 724 -15.02 -47.80 12.70
CA GLY A 724 -15.75 -47.86 13.98
C GLY A 724 -15.01 -47.30 15.20
N ASN A 725 -13.80 -46.75 15.04
CA ASN A 725 -13.02 -46.15 16.13
C ASN A 725 -13.39 -44.67 16.37
N THR A 726 -14.68 -44.39 16.56
CA THR A 726 -15.25 -43.02 16.59
C THR A 726 -14.55 -42.10 17.58
N GLY A 727 -14.28 -42.55 18.81
CA GLY A 727 -13.61 -41.72 19.83
C GLY A 727 -12.20 -41.31 19.42
N GLN A 728 -11.40 -42.25 18.89
CA GLN A 728 -10.05 -41.97 18.41
C GLN A 728 -10.07 -41.04 17.18
N ALA A 729 -11.04 -41.23 16.28
CA ALA A 729 -11.24 -40.36 15.13
C ALA A 729 -11.53 -38.91 15.56
N MET A 730 -12.41 -38.71 16.53
CA MET A 730 -12.77 -37.36 17.02
C MET A 730 -11.60 -36.64 17.69
N VAL A 731 -10.76 -37.35 18.45
CA VAL A 731 -9.54 -36.77 19.05
C VAL A 731 -8.52 -36.43 17.96
N ALA A 732 -8.32 -37.34 17.00
CA ALA A 732 -7.40 -37.12 15.90
C ALA A 732 -7.80 -35.91 15.03
N LEU A 733 -9.10 -35.67 14.82
CA LEU A 733 -9.60 -34.49 14.12
C LEU A 733 -9.27 -33.19 14.86
N ASP A 734 -9.51 -33.12 16.17
CA ASP A 734 -9.22 -31.91 16.95
C ASP A 734 -7.73 -31.56 16.88
N THR A 735 -6.86 -32.54 17.13
CA THR A 735 -5.40 -32.35 17.04
C THR A 735 -4.97 -31.92 15.65
N ASN A 736 -5.55 -32.50 14.60
CA ASN A 736 -5.18 -32.16 13.23
C ASN A 736 -5.64 -30.75 12.82
N VAL A 737 -6.82 -30.32 13.28
CA VAL A 737 -7.30 -28.94 13.07
C VAL A 737 -6.41 -27.94 13.81
N GLU A 738 -6.02 -28.23 15.05
CA GLU A 738 -5.09 -27.38 15.82
C GLU A 738 -3.74 -27.24 15.11
N GLN A 739 -3.20 -28.33 14.57
CA GLN A 739 -1.98 -28.31 13.77
C GLN A 739 -2.15 -27.48 12.48
N ALA A 740 -3.29 -27.60 11.79
CA ALA A 740 -3.57 -26.83 10.58
C ALA A 740 -3.70 -25.32 10.86
N VAL A 741 -4.27 -24.94 12.00
CA VAL A 741 -4.33 -23.55 12.46
C VAL A 741 -2.92 -23.02 12.76
N ALA A 742 -2.10 -23.81 13.47
CA ALA A 742 -0.74 -23.41 13.83
C ALA A 742 0.17 -23.19 12.61
N LEU A 743 -0.08 -23.88 11.49
CA LEU A 743 0.67 -23.65 10.24
C LEU A 743 0.42 -22.27 9.60
N SER A 744 -0.62 -21.54 10.01
CA SER A 744 -1.00 -20.26 9.40
C SER A 744 -1.06 -20.31 7.86
N HIS A 745 -1.54 -21.43 7.31
CA HIS A 745 -1.65 -21.67 5.88
C HIS A 745 -3.12 -21.90 5.48
N PRO A 746 -3.82 -20.91 4.89
CA PRO A 746 -5.26 -20.95 4.68
C PRO A 746 -5.74 -22.16 3.88
N ALA A 747 -5.06 -22.50 2.78
CA ALA A 747 -5.46 -23.64 1.95
C ALA A 747 -5.42 -24.98 2.72
N THR A 748 -4.40 -25.20 3.55
CA THR A 748 -4.30 -26.43 4.38
C THR A 748 -5.44 -26.47 5.41
N LEU A 749 -5.77 -25.32 6.01
CA LEU A 749 -6.86 -25.21 6.96
C LEU A 749 -8.22 -25.49 6.29
N TRP A 750 -8.48 -24.88 5.13
CA TRP A 750 -9.73 -25.08 4.39
C TRP A 750 -9.90 -26.54 3.95
N TYR A 751 -8.85 -27.18 3.43
CA TYR A 751 -8.86 -28.60 3.10
C TYR A 751 -9.20 -29.46 4.33
N THR A 752 -8.48 -29.26 5.44
CA THR A 752 -8.68 -30.02 6.69
C THR A 752 -10.11 -29.90 7.21
N LEU A 753 -10.68 -28.68 7.19
CA LEU A 753 -12.03 -28.42 7.68
C LEU A 753 -13.10 -28.95 6.71
N ALA A 754 -13.01 -28.57 5.44
CA ALA A 754 -14.07 -28.79 4.47
C ALA A 754 -14.07 -30.21 3.89
N ILE A 755 -12.92 -30.88 3.73
CA ILE A 755 -12.85 -32.23 3.15
C ILE A 755 -12.91 -33.32 4.22
N SER A 756 -12.49 -33.02 5.46
CA SER A 756 -12.35 -34.03 6.52
C SER A 756 -13.16 -33.72 7.78
N ALA A 757 -12.86 -32.65 8.51
CA ALA A 757 -13.37 -32.46 9.87
C ALA A 757 -14.89 -32.23 9.91
N ILE A 758 -15.43 -31.38 9.04
CA ILE A 758 -16.88 -31.12 8.97
C ILE A 758 -17.64 -32.37 8.48
N PRO A 759 -17.26 -33.02 7.36
CA PRO A 759 -17.89 -34.27 6.94
C PRO A 759 -17.87 -35.37 8.02
N ALA A 760 -16.72 -35.59 8.66
CA ALA A 760 -16.57 -36.63 9.68
C ALA A 760 -17.42 -36.34 10.94
N THR A 761 -17.51 -35.09 11.37
CA THR A 761 -18.35 -34.72 12.52
C THR A 761 -19.84 -34.81 12.22
N LEU A 762 -20.27 -34.48 10.99
CA LEU A 762 -21.63 -34.69 10.50
C LEU A 762 -21.99 -36.18 10.47
N ILE A 763 -21.10 -37.03 9.93
CA ILE A 763 -21.26 -38.49 9.90
C ILE A 763 -21.38 -39.05 11.33
N ALA A 764 -20.53 -38.60 12.24
CA ALA A 764 -20.55 -39.02 13.64
C ALA A 764 -21.72 -38.45 14.44
N GLY A 765 -22.49 -37.48 13.90
CA GLY A 765 -23.59 -36.81 14.59
C GLY A 765 -23.15 -35.78 15.65
N THR A 766 -21.89 -35.36 15.67
CA THR A 766 -21.33 -34.45 16.69
C THR A 766 -21.53 -32.98 16.34
N LEU A 767 -22.80 -32.54 16.28
CA LEU A 767 -23.19 -31.22 15.75
C LEU A 767 -22.52 -30.02 16.43
N HIS A 768 -22.12 -30.14 17.71
CA HIS A 768 -21.38 -29.09 18.41
C HIS A 768 -19.98 -28.87 17.82
N LYS A 769 -19.28 -29.95 17.43
CA LYS A 769 -17.98 -29.86 16.74
C LYS A 769 -18.16 -29.37 15.32
N THR A 770 -19.20 -29.84 14.62
CA THR A 770 -19.57 -29.34 13.29
C THR A 770 -19.73 -27.81 13.31
N ARG A 771 -20.48 -27.26 14.28
CA ARG A 771 -20.66 -25.81 14.44
C ARG A 771 -19.33 -25.08 14.70
N ARG A 772 -18.46 -25.64 15.57
CA ARG A 772 -17.14 -25.08 15.86
C ARG A 772 -16.26 -25.01 14.61
N PHE A 773 -16.14 -26.11 13.87
CA PHE A 773 -15.32 -26.18 12.66
C PHE A 773 -15.87 -25.35 11.50
N LEU A 774 -17.20 -25.31 11.35
CA LEU A 774 -17.84 -24.46 10.35
C LEU A 774 -17.62 -22.97 10.62
N LYS A 775 -17.70 -22.55 11.89
CA LYS A 775 -17.35 -21.17 12.28
C LYS A 775 -15.90 -20.82 11.92
N LEU A 776 -14.96 -21.74 12.18
CA LEU A 776 -13.55 -21.55 11.84
C LEU A 776 -13.33 -21.48 10.31
N LEU A 777 -14.03 -22.29 9.52
CA LEU A 777 -13.98 -22.25 8.06
C LEU A 777 -14.49 -20.90 7.52
N LYS A 778 -15.60 -20.40 8.07
CA LYS A 778 -16.18 -19.11 7.70
C LYS A 778 -15.23 -17.95 8.00
N GLN A 779 -14.75 -17.86 9.24
CA GLN A 779 -13.82 -16.81 9.67
C GLN A 779 -12.51 -16.81 8.85
N SER A 780 -11.99 -17.99 8.53
CA SER A 780 -10.77 -18.11 7.73
C SER A 780 -10.96 -17.84 6.23
N SER A 781 -12.20 -17.83 5.73
CA SER A 781 -12.51 -17.58 4.32
C SER A 781 -13.15 -16.21 4.06
N GLU A 782 -13.61 -15.49 5.09
CA GLU A 782 -14.23 -14.15 4.98
C GLU A 782 -13.37 -13.13 4.23
N ARG A 783 -12.05 -13.17 4.40
CA ARG A 783 -11.13 -12.25 3.73
C ARG A 783 -10.96 -12.56 2.23
N GLN A 784 -11.20 -13.80 1.82
CA GLN A 784 -10.96 -14.30 0.46
C GLN A 784 -11.89 -15.48 0.13
N PRO A 785 -13.15 -15.23 -0.22
CA PRO A 785 -14.08 -16.29 -0.56
C PRO A 785 -13.72 -16.85 -1.94
N LEU A 786 -12.82 -17.84 -1.99
CA LEU A 786 -12.63 -18.64 -3.20
C LEU A 786 -13.90 -19.47 -3.45
N HIS A 787 -14.24 -19.66 -4.72
CA HIS A 787 -15.57 -20.13 -5.13
C HIS A 787 -15.92 -21.48 -4.49
N ILE A 788 -15.05 -22.50 -4.58
CA ILE A 788 -15.32 -23.84 -4.03
C ILE A 788 -15.57 -23.84 -2.51
N TRP A 789 -14.72 -23.15 -1.73
CA TRP A 789 -14.82 -23.15 -0.27
C TRP A 789 -16.07 -22.42 0.22
N ARG A 790 -16.48 -21.38 -0.51
CA ARG A 790 -17.75 -20.70 -0.26
C ARG A 790 -18.94 -21.64 -0.47
N GLN A 791 -18.97 -22.35 -1.60
CA GLN A 791 -20.08 -23.27 -1.88
C GLN A 791 -20.15 -24.43 -0.88
N LEU A 792 -19.01 -25.02 -0.49
CA LEU A 792 -18.97 -26.04 0.56
C LEU A 792 -19.43 -25.49 1.92
N THR A 793 -19.04 -24.26 2.26
CA THR A 793 -19.52 -23.59 3.49
C THR A 793 -21.04 -23.45 3.49
N CYS A 794 -21.63 -22.99 2.37
CA CYS A 794 -23.09 -22.89 2.22
C CYS A 794 -23.78 -24.25 2.33
N CYS A 795 -23.20 -25.30 1.73
CA CYS A 795 -23.72 -26.67 1.88
C CYS A 795 -23.74 -27.08 3.36
N TYR A 796 -22.66 -26.86 4.10
CA TYR A 796 -22.56 -27.25 5.51
C TYR A 796 -23.46 -26.43 6.45
N GLU A 797 -23.62 -25.12 6.20
CA GLU A 797 -24.59 -24.29 6.93
C GLU A 797 -26.01 -24.83 6.72
N SER A 798 -26.36 -25.18 5.49
CA SER A 798 -27.67 -25.70 5.13
C SER A 798 -27.94 -27.09 5.72
N ILE A 799 -26.96 -28.00 5.66
CA ILE A 799 -27.04 -29.32 6.30
C ILE A 799 -27.20 -29.18 7.81
N LEU A 800 -26.46 -28.26 8.43
CA LEU A 800 -26.54 -28.02 9.86
C LEU A 800 -27.93 -27.51 10.28
N ALA A 801 -28.58 -26.66 9.47
CA ALA A 801 -29.96 -26.22 9.67
C ALA A 801 -30.96 -27.39 9.57
N ILE A 802 -30.85 -28.22 8.53
CA ILE A 802 -31.68 -29.43 8.36
C ILE A 802 -31.55 -30.34 9.59
N ARG A 803 -30.31 -30.62 10.02
CA ARG A 803 -30.02 -31.49 11.18
C ARG A 803 -30.48 -30.90 12.52
N GLN A 804 -30.68 -29.59 12.60
CA GLN A 804 -31.21 -28.89 13.78
C GLN A 804 -32.74 -28.76 13.78
N GLY A 805 -33.43 -29.31 12.77
CA GLY A 805 -34.88 -29.29 12.69
C GLY A 805 -35.46 -28.10 11.95
N ASP A 806 -34.66 -27.37 11.17
CA ASP A 806 -35.13 -26.32 10.26
C ASP A 806 -34.88 -26.69 8.77
N PRO A 807 -35.58 -27.71 8.25
CA PRO A 807 -35.47 -28.10 6.84
C PRO A 807 -36.11 -27.07 5.90
N ALA A 808 -37.05 -26.24 6.37
CA ALA A 808 -37.73 -25.24 5.54
C ALA A 808 -36.75 -24.17 5.06
N THR A 809 -35.81 -23.76 5.91
CA THR A 809 -34.72 -22.86 5.53
C THR A 809 -33.58 -23.63 4.86
N GLY A 810 -33.20 -24.78 5.40
CA GLY A 810 -31.99 -25.49 4.97
C GLY A 810 -32.09 -26.14 3.58
N VAL A 811 -33.24 -26.70 3.20
CA VAL A 811 -33.38 -27.42 1.92
C VAL A 811 -33.24 -26.50 0.70
N PRO A 812 -33.93 -25.34 0.60
CA PRO A 812 -33.76 -24.43 -0.54
C PRO A 812 -32.31 -23.97 -0.71
N LEU A 813 -31.66 -23.58 0.39
CA LEU A 813 -30.26 -23.13 0.38
C LEU A 813 -29.29 -24.25 -0.04
N LEU A 814 -29.52 -25.48 0.45
CA LEU A 814 -28.70 -26.62 0.04
C LEU A 814 -28.90 -26.94 -1.45
N GLY A 815 -30.14 -26.88 -1.95
CA GLY A 815 -30.44 -27.09 -3.36
C GLY A 815 -29.74 -26.08 -4.27
N GLU A 816 -29.77 -24.79 -3.90
CA GLU A 816 -29.05 -23.73 -4.62
C GLU A 816 -27.53 -23.96 -4.60
N ALA A 817 -26.95 -24.25 -3.43
CA ALA A 817 -25.52 -24.50 -3.29
C ALA A 817 -25.07 -25.73 -4.12
N LEU A 818 -25.87 -26.80 -4.13
CA LEU A 818 -25.62 -27.99 -4.96
C LEU A 818 -25.70 -27.68 -6.46
N GLN A 819 -26.65 -26.85 -6.89
CA GLN A 819 -26.75 -26.41 -8.28
C GLN A 819 -25.51 -25.59 -8.70
N GLN A 820 -25.04 -24.69 -7.84
CA GLN A 820 -23.84 -23.90 -8.07
C GLN A 820 -22.57 -24.76 -8.14
N LEU A 821 -22.49 -25.83 -7.33
CA LEU A 821 -21.44 -26.84 -7.46
C LEU A 821 -21.55 -27.58 -8.80
N ARG A 822 -22.72 -28.08 -9.18
CA ARG A 822 -22.91 -28.89 -10.39
C ARG A 822 -22.49 -28.18 -11.68
N ASN A 823 -22.67 -26.86 -11.76
CA ASN A 823 -22.36 -26.08 -12.95
C ASN A 823 -20.85 -25.79 -13.12
N HIS A 824 -20.06 -25.91 -12.05
CA HIS A 824 -18.70 -25.34 -12.02
C HIS A 824 -17.64 -26.21 -11.32
N VAL A 825 -18.02 -27.15 -10.46
CA VAL A 825 -17.11 -27.82 -9.52
C VAL A 825 -17.52 -29.27 -9.24
N GLU A 826 -16.63 -30.22 -9.50
CA GLU A 826 -16.77 -31.62 -9.09
C GLU A 826 -16.17 -31.82 -7.67
N THR A 827 -16.83 -32.61 -6.81
CA THR A 827 -16.41 -32.85 -5.41
C THR A 827 -16.55 -34.32 -5.01
N PRO A 828 -15.57 -34.89 -4.28
CA PRO A 828 -15.66 -36.27 -3.80
C PRO A 828 -16.70 -36.46 -2.67
N LEU A 829 -17.35 -35.38 -2.22
CA LEU A 829 -18.40 -35.43 -1.20
C LEU A 829 -19.82 -35.51 -1.79
N HIS A 830 -19.93 -35.68 -3.11
CA HIS A 830 -21.21 -35.70 -3.83
C HIS A 830 -22.25 -36.63 -3.17
N ALA A 831 -21.88 -37.90 -2.93
CA ALA A 831 -22.77 -38.88 -2.31
C ALA A 831 -23.32 -38.43 -0.94
N MET A 832 -22.45 -37.88 -0.09
CA MET A 832 -22.84 -37.39 1.23
C MET A 832 -23.78 -36.19 1.13
N LEU A 833 -23.40 -35.15 0.37
CA LEU A 833 -24.16 -33.90 0.30
C LEU A 833 -25.58 -34.12 -0.26
N HIS A 834 -25.71 -34.95 -1.30
CA HIS A 834 -27.02 -35.27 -1.88
C HIS A 834 -27.86 -36.19 -0.98
N THR A 835 -27.24 -37.07 -0.18
CA THR A 835 -27.98 -37.87 0.81
C THR A 835 -28.56 -36.98 1.92
N GLU A 836 -27.83 -35.97 2.37
CA GLU A 836 -28.34 -34.96 3.33
C GLU A 836 -29.49 -34.15 2.72
N TYR A 837 -29.37 -33.77 1.45
CA TYR A 837 -30.43 -33.07 0.72
C TYR A 837 -31.70 -33.91 0.61
N ALA A 838 -31.58 -35.19 0.23
CA ALA A 838 -32.71 -36.13 0.19
C ALA A 838 -33.35 -36.30 1.58
N THR A 839 -32.54 -36.37 2.65
CA THR A 839 -33.04 -36.42 4.02
C THR A 839 -33.82 -35.16 4.40
N GLY A 840 -33.35 -33.98 3.98
CA GLY A 840 -34.04 -32.72 4.18
C GLY A 840 -35.37 -32.63 3.40
N LEU A 841 -35.39 -33.08 2.14
CA LEU A 841 -36.61 -33.16 1.33
C LEU A 841 -37.66 -34.06 1.98
N ALA A 842 -37.25 -35.22 2.50
CA ALA A 842 -38.14 -36.10 3.24
C ALA A 842 -38.70 -35.44 4.51
N ALA A 843 -37.89 -34.63 5.22
CA ALA A 843 -38.36 -33.86 6.37
C ALA A 843 -39.44 -32.81 5.99
N LEU A 844 -39.45 -32.36 4.72
CA LEU A 844 -40.46 -31.47 4.14
C LEU A 844 -41.65 -32.20 3.49
N LYS A 845 -41.79 -33.51 3.68
CA LYS A 845 -42.87 -34.30 3.06
C LYS A 845 -42.80 -34.37 1.54
N LEU A 846 -41.58 -34.37 1.01
CA LEU A 846 -41.27 -34.57 -0.41
C LEU A 846 -40.57 -35.92 -0.63
N GLU A 847 -41.10 -36.98 -0.01
CA GLU A 847 -40.46 -38.29 0.01
C GLU A 847 -40.27 -38.93 -1.39
N PRO A 848 -41.19 -38.80 -2.38
CA PRO A 848 -40.96 -39.35 -3.72
C PRO A 848 -39.71 -38.79 -4.41
N LEU A 849 -39.50 -37.48 -4.30
CA LEU A 849 -38.31 -36.81 -4.85
C LEU A 849 -37.04 -37.23 -4.11
N ALA A 850 -37.12 -37.38 -2.78
CA ALA A 850 -36.00 -37.86 -1.99
C ALA A 850 -35.59 -39.30 -2.39
N LEU A 851 -36.56 -40.18 -2.65
CA LEU A 851 -36.29 -41.56 -3.10
C LEU A 851 -35.68 -41.60 -4.50
N GLU A 852 -36.16 -40.77 -5.44
CA GLU A 852 -35.60 -40.64 -6.79
C GLU A 852 -34.12 -40.25 -6.73
N ILE A 853 -33.77 -39.23 -5.93
CA ILE A 853 -32.38 -38.80 -5.72
C ILE A 853 -31.53 -39.94 -5.13
N LEU A 854 -32.04 -40.66 -4.12
CA LEU A 854 -31.30 -41.78 -3.51
C LEU A 854 -31.13 -42.95 -4.47
N ASP A 855 -32.08 -43.18 -5.38
CA ASP A 855 -31.97 -44.19 -6.43
C ASP A 855 -30.87 -43.86 -7.44
N GLU A 856 -30.84 -42.61 -7.92
CA GLU A 856 -29.77 -42.12 -8.79
C GLU A 856 -28.39 -42.24 -8.11
N LEU A 857 -28.30 -41.85 -6.84
CA LEU A 857 -27.06 -41.96 -6.06
C LEU A 857 -26.62 -43.40 -5.88
N HIS A 858 -27.53 -44.32 -5.58
CA HIS A 858 -27.22 -45.74 -5.42
C HIS A 858 -26.66 -46.32 -6.73
N VAL A 859 -27.36 -46.11 -7.85
CA VAL A 859 -26.91 -46.60 -9.16
C VAL A 859 -25.55 -46.00 -9.53
N GLY A 860 -25.37 -44.69 -9.33
CA GLY A 860 -24.10 -44.00 -9.57
C GLY A 860 -22.94 -44.54 -8.72
N ALA A 861 -23.18 -44.72 -7.42
CA ALA A 861 -22.18 -45.26 -6.48
C ALA A 861 -21.71 -46.66 -6.86
N VAL A 862 -22.63 -47.54 -7.31
CA VAL A 862 -22.29 -48.89 -7.77
C VAL A 862 -21.51 -48.85 -9.08
N ASN A 863 -21.99 -48.10 -10.07
CA ASN A 863 -21.37 -48.04 -11.40
C ASN A 863 -19.97 -47.41 -11.39
N ASN A 864 -19.76 -46.41 -10.55
CA ASN A 864 -18.49 -45.67 -10.47
C ASN A 864 -17.53 -46.22 -9.40
N HIS A 865 -17.91 -47.28 -8.68
CA HIS A 865 -17.18 -47.79 -7.53
C HIS A 865 -16.95 -46.73 -6.43
N ASP A 866 -17.88 -45.79 -6.24
CA ASP A 866 -17.88 -44.81 -5.14
C ASP A 866 -18.65 -45.39 -3.94
N ARG A 867 -18.00 -46.25 -3.16
CA ARG A 867 -18.67 -47.15 -2.21
C ARG A 867 -18.58 -46.74 -0.74
N TRP A 868 -17.73 -45.78 -0.38
CA TRP A 868 -17.51 -45.39 1.02
C TRP A 868 -18.78 -44.93 1.77
N TYR A 869 -19.75 -44.39 1.03
CA TYR A 869 -21.03 -43.90 1.56
C TYR A 869 -22.23 -44.74 1.11
N LEU A 870 -22.03 -45.76 0.27
CA LEU A 870 -23.09 -46.59 -0.30
C LEU A 870 -23.96 -47.27 0.76
N PRO A 871 -23.41 -47.87 1.84
CA PRO A 871 -24.24 -48.45 2.89
C PRO A 871 -25.17 -47.43 3.56
N GLU A 872 -24.74 -46.18 3.69
CA GLU A 872 -25.54 -45.10 4.27
C GLU A 872 -26.66 -44.65 3.34
N ILE A 873 -26.39 -44.53 2.02
CA ILE A 873 -27.43 -44.26 1.01
C ILE A 873 -28.54 -45.32 1.10
N MET A 874 -28.16 -46.60 1.13
CA MET A 874 -29.11 -47.72 1.24
C MET A 874 -29.88 -47.68 2.56
N ARG A 875 -29.20 -47.34 3.68
CA ARG A 875 -29.84 -47.22 5.00
C ARG A 875 -30.88 -46.10 5.03
N VAL A 876 -30.53 -44.91 4.53
CA VAL A 876 -31.46 -43.76 4.44
C VAL A 876 -32.63 -44.08 3.53
N LYS A 877 -32.39 -44.68 2.37
CA LYS A 877 -33.45 -45.12 1.46
C LYS A 877 -34.42 -46.09 2.14
N ALA A 878 -33.89 -47.10 2.85
CA ALA A 878 -34.72 -48.05 3.58
C ALA A 878 -35.55 -47.38 4.69
N GLN A 879 -35.00 -46.36 5.36
CA GLN A 879 -35.76 -45.56 6.35
C GLN A 879 -36.91 -44.78 5.69
N LEU A 880 -36.71 -44.19 4.51
CA LEU A 880 -37.78 -43.50 3.79
C LEU A 880 -38.85 -44.46 3.25
N MET A 881 -38.46 -45.66 2.81
CA MET A 881 -39.41 -46.71 2.44
C MET A 881 -40.28 -47.14 3.62
N LEU A 882 -39.71 -47.21 4.84
CA LEU A 882 -40.46 -47.54 6.05
C LEU A 882 -41.55 -46.51 6.37
N ASP A 883 -41.31 -45.24 6.05
CA ASP A 883 -42.27 -44.15 6.22
C ASP A 883 -43.39 -44.16 5.15
N GLN A 884 -43.30 -45.04 4.13
CA GLN A 884 -44.28 -45.23 3.06
C GLN A 884 -44.82 -46.68 3.02
N PRO A 885 -45.56 -47.12 4.06
CA PRO A 885 -46.02 -48.50 4.19
C PRO A 885 -47.06 -48.93 3.14
N HIS A 886 -47.63 -47.97 2.39
CA HIS A 886 -48.55 -48.25 1.29
C HIS A 886 -47.84 -48.65 0.00
N ASP A 887 -46.60 -48.18 -0.18
CA ASP A 887 -45.81 -48.40 -1.39
C ASP A 887 -44.74 -49.49 -1.19
N TYR A 888 -44.28 -49.70 0.05
CA TYR A 888 -43.21 -50.65 0.36
C TYR A 888 -43.58 -51.59 1.52
N SER A 889 -43.31 -52.89 1.34
CA SER A 889 -43.50 -53.88 2.40
C SER A 889 -42.37 -53.81 3.44
N LEU A 890 -42.68 -54.15 4.69
CA LEU A 890 -41.68 -54.28 5.75
C LEU A 890 -40.57 -55.28 5.39
N GLU A 891 -40.90 -56.31 4.61
CA GLU A 891 -39.94 -57.30 4.10
C GLU A 891 -38.98 -56.68 3.09
N ALA A 892 -39.46 -55.83 2.19
CA ALA A 892 -38.61 -55.09 1.25
C ALA A 892 -37.64 -54.16 1.97
N VAL A 893 -38.10 -53.46 3.03
CA VAL A 893 -37.24 -52.62 3.89
C VAL A 893 -36.16 -53.45 4.58
N ARG A 894 -36.53 -54.60 5.16
CA ARG A 894 -35.57 -55.53 5.81
C ARG A 894 -34.55 -56.08 4.83
N MET A 895 -34.97 -56.43 3.61
CA MET A 895 -34.09 -56.92 2.56
C MET A 895 -33.05 -55.86 2.19
N MET A 896 -33.46 -54.61 2.00
CA MET A 896 -32.54 -53.51 1.69
C MET A 896 -31.55 -53.24 2.82
N LEU A 897 -31.98 -53.25 4.08
CA LEU A 897 -31.09 -53.08 5.23
C LEU A 897 -30.09 -54.25 5.37
N ASN A 898 -30.51 -55.49 5.10
CA ASN A 898 -29.60 -56.63 5.10
C ASN A 898 -28.56 -56.53 3.98
N GLN A 899 -28.97 -56.12 2.76
CA GLN A 899 -28.03 -55.86 1.66
C GLN A 899 -27.05 -54.71 2.01
N ALA A 900 -27.53 -53.66 2.67
CA ALA A 900 -26.69 -52.57 3.14
C ALA A 900 -25.67 -53.05 4.19
N LEU A 901 -26.09 -53.95 5.09
CA LEU A 901 -25.21 -54.54 6.12
C LEU A 901 -24.14 -55.45 5.51
N GLU A 902 -24.51 -56.30 4.55
CA GLU A 902 -23.56 -57.14 3.80
C GLU A 902 -22.53 -56.28 3.06
N THR A 903 -23.00 -55.20 2.42
CA THR A 903 -22.14 -54.20 1.76
C THR A 903 -21.17 -53.56 2.76
N ALA A 904 -21.66 -53.10 3.91
CA ALA A 904 -20.83 -52.49 4.94
C ALA A 904 -19.76 -53.45 5.51
N HIS A 905 -20.09 -54.74 5.66
CA HIS A 905 -19.12 -55.75 6.09
C HIS A 905 -18.06 -56.03 5.03
N LYS A 906 -18.47 -56.14 3.76
CA LYS A 906 -17.55 -56.36 2.63
C LYS A 906 -16.55 -55.21 2.49
N ASP A 907 -17.03 -53.98 2.66
CA ASP A 907 -16.24 -52.75 2.53
C ASP A 907 -15.47 -52.41 3.85
N GLY A 908 -15.66 -53.18 4.92
CA GLY A 908 -15.00 -52.94 6.20
C GLY A 908 -15.42 -51.64 6.90
N THR A 909 -16.57 -51.08 6.55
CA THR A 909 -17.14 -49.86 7.15
C THR A 909 -17.99 -50.20 8.38
N HIS A 910 -17.34 -50.62 9.46
CA HIS A 910 -18.00 -51.05 10.69
C HIS A 910 -18.91 -49.98 11.33
N PHE A 911 -18.62 -48.69 11.13
CA PHE A 911 -19.47 -47.61 11.58
C PHE A 911 -20.87 -47.67 10.96
N TRP A 912 -20.95 -47.88 9.63
CA TRP A 912 -22.22 -48.04 8.94
C TRP A 912 -22.92 -49.33 9.35
N ALA A 913 -22.19 -50.44 9.47
CA ALA A 913 -22.75 -51.71 9.92
C ALA A 913 -23.42 -51.60 11.30
N TRP A 914 -22.83 -50.85 12.23
CA TRP A 914 -23.43 -50.58 13.54
C TRP A 914 -24.74 -49.78 13.44
N ARG A 915 -24.79 -48.73 12.62
CA ARG A 915 -26.01 -47.94 12.41
C ARG A 915 -27.12 -48.77 11.76
N ILE A 916 -26.79 -49.56 10.74
CA ILE A 916 -27.73 -50.44 10.03
C ILE A 916 -28.26 -51.53 10.98
N ASN A 917 -27.40 -52.15 11.80
CA ASN A 917 -27.83 -53.12 12.81
C ASN A 917 -28.78 -52.51 13.84
N THR A 918 -28.56 -51.25 14.22
CA THR A 918 -29.45 -50.52 15.12
C THR A 918 -30.86 -50.38 14.52
N ASP A 919 -30.95 -50.03 13.23
CA ASP A 919 -32.23 -49.94 12.51
C ASP A 919 -32.90 -51.32 12.35
N LEU A 920 -32.14 -52.37 11.98
CA LEU A 920 -32.64 -53.74 11.90
C LEU A 920 -33.18 -54.24 13.25
N ASN A 921 -32.52 -53.90 14.36
CA ASN A 921 -32.97 -54.28 15.69
C ASN A 921 -34.27 -53.56 16.08
N ARG A 922 -34.46 -52.31 15.66
CA ARG A 922 -35.75 -51.62 15.83
C ARG A 922 -36.88 -52.31 15.06
N LEU A 923 -36.62 -52.82 13.86
CA LEU A 923 -37.61 -53.57 13.07
C LEU A 923 -37.96 -54.95 13.65
N LYS A 924 -37.14 -55.49 14.57
CA LYS A 924 -37.44 -56.72 15.32
C LYS A 924 -38.36 -56.44 16.51
N ILE A 925 -38.40 -55.19 17.00
CA ILE A 925 -39.22 -54.76 18.13
C ILE A 925 -40.56 -54.23 17.60
N ALA A 926 -41.53 -55.16 17.50
CA ALA A 926 -43.00 -55.00 17.50
C ALA A 926 -43.80 -55.06 16.18
N PRO A 927 -44.86 -55.90 16.14
CA PRO A 927 -46.21 -55.48 15.80
C PRO A 927 -46.89 -54.87 17.05
N GLY A 928 -47.16 -53.56 17.07
CA GLY A 928 -48.13 -52.96 18.00
C GLY A 928 -47.69 -51.82 18.93
N THR A 929 -46.44 -51.34 18.90
CA THR A 929 -46.03 -50.14 19.68
C THR A 929 -45.55 -49.02 18.76
N PRO A 930 -45.92 -47.74 19.01
CA PRO A 930 -45.54 -46.64 18.14
C PRO A 930 -44.01 -46.44 18.18
N VAL A 931 -43.38 -46.48 17.01
CA VAL A 931 -41.95 -46.22 16.84
C VAL A 931 -41.69 -44.74 17.11
N ALA A 932 -40.99 -44.41 18.19
CA ALA A 932 -40.55 -43.05 18.47
C ALA A 932 -39.44 -42.65 17.49
N ARG A 933 -39.65 -41.57 16.74
CA ARG A 933 -38.61 -40.91 15.91
C ARG A 933 -37.40 -40.54 16.77
N TYR A 934 -36.20 -40.84 16.27
CA TYR A 934 -34.96 -40.36 16.90
C TYR A 934 -34.84 -38.85 16.70
N SER A 935 -34.83 -38.08 17.79
CA SER A 935 -34.40 -36.68 17.80
C SER A 935 -32.88 -36.65 18.02
N PRO A 936 -32.06 -35.95 17.20
CA PRO A 936 -30.60 -36.06 17.27
C PRO A 936 -29.94 -35.43 18.50
N ALA A 937 -30.71 -34.95 19.48
CA ALA A 937 -30.19 -34.22 20.63
C ALA A 937 -30.15 -35.11 21.89
N MET A 938 -29.16 -35.99 21.99
CA MET A 938 -28.49 -36.41 23.24
C MET A 938 -27.56 -37.60 22.96
N HIS A 939 -26.30 -37.32 22.66
CA HIS A 939 -25.11 -37.89 23.31
C HIS A 939 -23.85 -37.17 22.85
#